data_AF-A0A482J0Y6-F1
#
_entry.id   AF-A0A482J0Y6-F1
#
_cell.length_a   1.000
_cell.length_b   1.000
_cell.length_c   1.000
_cell.angle_alpha   90.00
_cell.angle_beta   90.00
_cell.angle_gamma   90.00
#
_symmetry.space_group_name_H-M   'P 1'
#
loop_
_entity.id
_entity.type
_entity.pdbx_description
1 polymer ?
#
loop_
_entity_poly.entity_id
_entity_poly.type
_entity_poly.pdbx_seq_one_letter_code
_entity_poly.pdbx_strand_id
1 'polypeptide(L)'
;MSTPRYRSFTRRTLRVLALVGPLGLALSAAAARAQITSTDLASPGGSSSVGFTQIGRGATATTVQAKLRQYVNVEDFGGNGDGVTDDSPALAAALSAACPGKGVAFSNKLYLASSITIPPNCSLRGPLDNVGEQASGNYNVPGAILLPGTATISISQGSSLSGAYVLNSAIANSLPFRDITTAMKAVDAFSGTAITAIGSDVHVHDVWIGGFSQAFYSSRKERTKMERVQIDSTNGVWVDYSTDIARIVDVHAWPFLTTHRTWSTGQSARRKGSAFKVTGHFDTGMLINDFAFGYDVGFDIQAKETVNLLNCFADGPSLGVGQVGFKLTQTADLVSMIGGGASGQDIGVYINIPAMPTAGSISISGAQFWGNYAHVISDQHKALNITASYFRDNNGGMRKGVSINDGVTGITNVSSSIFDGPGNPISIATGAPLRSATVLGNSYVNAAAYPETVRGLSNSGTTDDASHLLGATWGSPAAIGRDVPNAAAFSSLSIGSKHVQASAVSRTPDMSIVGSNLTLQTWKDVTASSWLSLSHSRSSSVGTHGAVQANDMLGGLSFEGSDGTAFRSSAQIAAYATGTPSGTHIPTEVRFASDNGISFAARMRIDGNGNLVPAGDNLYSLGASTQRWSNLYAAKAHATSVAATGPILSSGATGGVGYMEGAGGVATQAISKTTGVTLNTVAGQITMNSAQLAASASACFMLNNSVISAYDTISRSIASGATAGAYSLDVDAVGSGTARFCLHNHSGASLSETPVINFAVIKGAAN
;
A
#
# COMPACT_ATOMS: atom_id res chain seq x y z
N MET A 1 60.64 80.90 20.40
CA MET A 1 60.15 82.30 20.40
C MET A 1 58.66 82.26 20.09
N SER A 2 57.76 83.02 20.72
CA SER A 2 57.87 83.83 21.94
C SER A 2 56.47 84.06 22.56
N THR A 3 56.44 84.08 23.90
CA THR A 3 55.37 84.53 24.83
C THR A 3 55.12 86.06 24.75
N PRO A 4 54.31 86.73 25.62
CA PRO A 4 53.40 86.27 26.71
C PRO A 4 51.90 86.59 26.37
N ARG A 5 50.87 86.87 27.22
CA ARG A 5 50.64 87.38 28.60
C ARG A 5 49.23 86.92 29.10
N TYR A 6 48.84 86.91 30.38
CA TYR A 6 49.47 86.70 31.72
C TYR A 6 48.34 86.71 32.80
N ARG A 7 48.59 86.19 34.03
CA ARG A 7 47.79 86.33 35.30
C ARG A 7 46.51 85.47 35.49
N SER A 8 46.05 85.08 36.70
CA SER A 8 46.70 84.82 38.02
C SER A 8 45.69 84.34 39.11
N PHE A 9 46.19 83.78 40.23
CA PHE A 9 45.53 83.53 41.56
C PHE A 9 44.46 82.38 41.64
N THR A 10 44.80 81.20 42.20
CA THR A 10 44.63 80.71 43.62
C THR A 10 43.22 80.20 44.00
N ARG A 11 43.01 79.32 45.00
CA ARG A 11 43.89 78.77 46.07
C ARG A 11 43.45 77.33 46.45
N ARG A 12 44.33 76.57 47.14
CA ARG A 12 43.96 75.28 47.77
C ARG A 12 42.95 75.46 48.92
N THR A 13 42.00 74.54 49.07
CA THR A 13 41.56 74.06 50.39
C THR A 13 41.11 72.60 50.27
N LEU A 14 41.55 71.74 51.21
CA LEU A 14 41.17 70.33 51.27
C LEU A 14 40.09 70.15 52.34
N ARG A 15 38.94 69.54 52.00
CA ARG A 15 37.99 68.95 52.96
C ARG A 15 37.41 67.65 52.41
N VAL A 16 36.87 66.84 53.31
CA VAL A 16 36.69 65.39 53.17
C VAL A 16 35.23 65.02 53.48
N LEU A 17 34.74 63.95 52.81
CA LEU A 17 33.47 63.24 53.04
C LEU A 17 32.15 64.00 52.82
N ALA A 18 31.37 63.56 51.82
CA ALA A 18 30.13 62.79 52.02
C ALA A 18 29.66 62.18 50.68
N LEU A 19 28.78 61.17 50.73
CA LEU A 19 28.26 60.42 49.58
C LEU A 19 26.78 60.76 49.31
N VAL A 20 26.31 60.50 48.07
CA VAL A 20 24.92 60.37 47.55
C VAL A 20 24.63 61.34 46.37
N GLY A 21 23.97 60.83 45.31
CA GLY A 21 23.54 61.58 44.11
C GLY A 21 22.04 61.96 44.20
N PRO A 22 21.20 61.84 43.13
CA PRO A 22 21.49 61.43 41.74
C PRO A 22 20.76 62.31 40.66
N LEU A 23 20.88 61.93 39.38
CA LEU A 23 20.13 62.43 38.19
C LEU A 23 20.24 63.96 37.88
N GLY A 24 20.09 64.41 36.63
CA GLY A 24 19.97 63.68 35.36
C GLY A 24 19.21 64.50 34.31
N LEU A 25 19.91 64.98 33.27
CA LEU A 25 19.29 65.60 32.09
C LEU A 25 20.24 65.52 30.89
N ALA A 26 19.86 64.75 29.87
CA ALA A 26 20.61 64.57 28.64
C ALA A 26 19.74 64.93 27.43
N LEU A 27 20.34 65.57 26.41
CA LEU A 27 19.75 65.64 25.08
C LEU A 27 20.84 65.90 24.01
N SER A 28 20.46 65.78 22.73
CA SER A 28 21.26 66.02 21.52
C SER A 28 22.50 65.13 21.26
N ALA A 29 22.58 63.94 21.86
CA ALA A 29 23.18 62.80 21.17
C ALA A 29 22.15 62.22 20.18
N ALA A 30 21.91 62.91 19.06
CA ALA A 30 21.01 62.42 18.01
C ALA A 30 21.56 61.09 17.46
N ALA A 31 20.72 60.05 17.43
CA ALA A 31 21.18 58.69 17.15
C ALA A 31 21.82 58.58 15.77
N ALA A 32 23.15 58.42 15.74
CA ALA A 32 23.90 58.07 14.54
C ALA A 32 23.49 56.65 14.11
N ARG A 33 22.47 56.56 13.24
CA ARG A 33 22.17 55.34 12.49
C ARG A 33 23.43 54.99 11.70
N ALA A 34 24.10 53.89 12.06
CA ALA A 34 25.14 53.33 11.23
C ALA A 34 24.54 53.02 9.85
N GLN A 35 24.94 53.79 8.83
CA GLN A 35 24.50 53.53 7.47
C GLN A 35 25.28 52.31 6.96
N ILE A 36 24.56 51.21 6.76
CA ILE A 36 25.11 50.03 6.08
C ILE A 36 25.52 50.48 4.68
N THR A 37 26.81 50.40 4.37
CA THR A 37 27.37 50.78 3.07
C THR A 37 27.23 49.65 2.06
N SER A 38 27.44 49.96 0.78
CA SER A 38 27.61 48.94 -0.26
C SER A 38 28.78 47.99 0.04
N THR A 39 29.84 48.50 0.68
CA THR A 39 31.00 47.71 1.12
C THR A 39 30.63 46.72 2.23
N ASP A 40 29.80 47.12 3.19
CA ASP A 40 29.34 46.23 4.27
C ASP A 40 28.48 45.10 3.71
N LEU A 41 27.57 45.41 2.78
CA LEU A 41 26.73 44.42 2.09
C LEU A 41 27.53 43.49 1.17
N ALA A 42 28.60 43.98 0.55
CA ALA A 42 29.51 43.19 -0.29
C ALA A 42 30.50 42.32 0.51
N SER A 43 30.63 42.53 1.82
CA SER A 43 31.45 41.69 2.69
C SER A 43 30.85 40.27 2.84
N PRO A 44 31.66 39.23 3.13
CA PRO A 44 31.13 37.88 3.38
C PRO A 44 30.11 37.78 4.52
N GLY A 45 30.10 38.74 5.44
CA GLY A 45 29.10 38.86 6.51
C GLY A 45 27.88 39.72 6.15
N GLY A 46 27.89 40.44 5.02
CA GLY A 46 26.85 41.42 4.65
C GLY A 46 25.45 40.82 4.51
N SER A 47 25.36 39.55 4.12
CA SER A 47 24.09 38.80 4.06
C SER A 47 23.41 38.62 5.43
N SER A 48 24.11 38.82 6.55
CA SER A 48 23.51 38.85 7.89
C SER A 48 22.74 40.13 8.18
N SER A 49 23.10 41.23 7.52
CA SER A 49 22.45 42.54 7.65
C SER A 49 21.21 42.68 6.74
N VAL A 50 20.98 41.73 5.84
CA VAL A 50 19.81 41.72 4.95
C VAL A 50 18.70 40.86 5.56
N GLY A 51 17.57 41.49 5.88
CA GLY A 51 16.39 40.79 6.39
C GLY A 51 15.70 39.93 5.32
N PHE A 52 15.16 38.79 5.73
CA PHE A 52 14.35 37.88 4.90
C PHE A 52 13.11 37.45 5.67
N THR A 53 11.94 37.46 5.02
CA THR A 53 10.70 36.85 5.55
C THR A 53 10.05 36.07 4.41
N GLN A 54 9.62 34.84 4.67
CA GLN A 54 8.95 34.02 3.66
C GLN A 54 7.53 34.56 3.38
N ILE A 55 7.03 34.38 2.15
CA ILE A 55 5.64 34.73 1.81
C ILE A 55 4.66 33.77 2.50
N GLY A 56 3.67 34.33 3.20
CA GLY A 56 2.60 33.56 3.88
C GLY A 56 2.19 34.15 5.23
N ARG A 57 0.93 33.93 5.64
CA ARG A 57 0.43 34.39 6.94
C ARG A 57 1.10 33.60 8.06
N GLY A 58 1.85 34.29 8.93
CA GLY A 58 2.55 33.69 10.07
C GLY A 58 4.02 33.36 9.85
N ALA A 59 4.61 33.77 8.72
CA ALA A 59 6.05 33.61 8.50
C ALA A 59 6.88 34.53 9.43
N THR A 60 7.85 33.94 10.13
CA THR A 60 8.78 34.66 11.02
C THR A 60 9.89 35.34 10.22
N ALA A 61 10.26 36.57 10.59
CA ALA A 61 11.40 37.27 10.02
C ALA A 61 12.74 36.66 10.46
N THR A 62 13.71 36.65 9.55
CA THR A 62 15.08 36.15 9.74
C THR A 62 16.05 36.94 8.84
N THR A 63 17.25 36.42 8.55
CA THR A 63 18.24 37.06 7.66
C THR A 63 18.53 36.20 6.43
N VAL A 64 19.00 36.81 5.34
CA VAL A 64 19.41 36.08 4.12
C VAL A 64 20.52 35.09 4.44
N GLN A 65 21.50 35.46 5.28
CA GLN A 65 22.53 34.54 5.76
C GLN A 65 21.96 33.32 6.49
N ALA A 66 20.99 33.53 7.38
CA ALA A 66 20.34 32.44 8.10
C ALA A 66 19.47 31.56 7.19
N LYS A 67 18.87 32.12 6.13
CA LYS A 67 18.08 31.39 5.16
C LYS A 67 18.93 30.56 4.20
N LEU A 68 20.04 31.09 3.68
CA LEU A 68 20.92 30.39 2.75
C LEU A 68 21.66 29.23 3.43
N ARG A 69 22.19 29.43 4.65
CA ARG A 69 22.88 28.40 5.45
C ARG A 69 21.98 27.25 5.95
N GLN A 70 20.73 27.17 5.49
CA GLN A 70 19.88 25.98 5.65
C GLN A 70 20.32 24.84 4.70
N TYR A 71 20.92 25.20 3.56
CA TYR A 71 21.55 24.27 2.62
C TYR A 71 23.08 24.39 2.72
N VAL A 72 23.77 23.36 2.24
CA VAL A 72 25.23 23.29 2.17
C VAL A 72 25.60 22.56 0.88
N ASN A 73 26.49 23.12 0.08
CA ASN A 73 26.99 22.50 -1.14
C ASN A 73 28.50 22.23 -1.03
N VAL A 74 29.02 21.30 -1.84
CA VAL A 74 30.47 21.05 -1.94
C VAL A 74 31.20 22.28 -2.50
N GLU A 75 30.56 23.02 -3.41
CA GLU A 75 31.09 24.26 -3.97
C GLU A 75 31.22 25.39 -2.93
N ASP A 76 30.40 25.41 -1.86
CA ASP A 76 30.54 26.37 -0.75
C ASP A 76 31.87 26.20 0.03
N PHE A 77 32.52 25.04 -0.12
CA PHE A 77 33.79 24.67 0.51
C PHE A 77 34.97 24.61 -0.47
N GLY A 78 34.79 25.21 -1.66
CA GLY A 78 35.84 25.29 -2.68
C GLY A 78 35.94 24.06 -3.59
N GLY A 79 34.88 23.25 -3.66
CA GLY A 79 34.76 22.24 -4.72
C GLY A 79 34.61 22.89 -6.09
N ASN A 80 35.21 22.28 -7.11
CA ASN A 80 35.15 22.77 -8.48
C ASN A 80 33.87 22.35 -9.19
N GLY A 81 33.35 21.15 -8.89
CA GLY A 81 32.20 20.60 -9.59
C GLY A 81 32.45 20.30 -11.08
N ASP A 82 33.72 20.19 -11.51
CA ASP A 82 34.13 19.97 -12.90
C ASP A 82 34.30 18.47 -13.27
N GLY A 83 34.49 17.59 -12.27
CA GLY A 83 34.79 16.18 -12.46
C GLY A 83 36.19 15.88 -12.99
N VAL A 84 37.16 16.78 -12.75
CA VAL A 84 38.56 16.66 -13.15
C VAL A 84 39.49 17.03 -11.98
N THR A 85 39.15 18.08 -11.25
CA THR A 85 39.81 18.52 -10.01
C THR A 85 39.34 17.66 -8.84
N ASP A 86 40.22 17.37 -7.87
CA ASP A 86 39.84 16.54 -6.72
C ASP A 86 38.96 17.32 -5.72
N ASP A 87 37.66 17.03 -5.73
CA ASP A 87 36.67 17.57 -4.81
C ASP A 87 36.68 16.87 -3.43
N SER A 88 37.46 15.80 -3.22
CA SER A 88 37.50 15.06 -1.94
C SER A 88 37.70 15.97 -0.71
N PRO A 89 38.63 16.95 -0.71
CA PRO A 89 38.85 17.81 0.46
C PRO A 89 37.66 18.75 0.71
N ALA A 90 37.05 19.28 -0.35
CA ALA A 90 35.90 20.17 -0.25
C ALA A 90 34.64 19.43 0.24
N LEU A 91 34.39 18.21 -0.28
CA LEU A 91 33.28 17.37 0.18
C LEU A 91 33.48 16.94 1.64
N ALA A 92 34.70 16.59 2.05
CA ALA A 92 35.01 16.28 3.44
C ALA A 92 34.79 17.49 4.38
N ALA A 93 35.17 18.70 3.96
CA ALA A 93 34.95 19.92 4.71
C ALA A 93 33.45 20.29 4.79
N ALA A 94 32.72 20.17 3.68
CA ALA A 94 31.27 20.41 3.64
C ALA A 94 30.50 19.45 4.55
N LEU A 95 30.82 18.15 4.53
CA LEU A 95 30.25 17.15 5.43
C LEU A 95 30.59 17.46 6.90
N SER A 96 31.84 17.82 7.20
CA SER A 96 32.28 18.22 8.55
C SER A 96 31.52 19.44 9.10
N ALA A 97 31.11 20.38 8.23
CA ALA A 97 30.36 21.58 8.60
C ALA A 97 28.83 21.41 8.59
N ALA A 98 28.31 20.38 7.91
CA ALA A 98 26.87 20.12 7.76
C ALA A 98 26.33 19.05 8.72
N CYS A 99 27.14 18.04 9.03
CA CYS A 99 26.71 16.87 9.80
C CYS A 99 26.97 17.04 11.32
N PRO A 100 26.13 16.46 12.20
CA PRO A 100 24.86 15.78 11.89
C PRO A 100 23.70 16.76 11.68
N GLY A 101 22.68 16.33 10.93
CA GLY A 101 21.38 17.01 10.89
C GLY A 101 21.12 17.95 9.70
N LYS A 102 22.05 18.09 8.76
CA LYS A 102 21.80 18.66 7.42
C LYS A 102 22.20 17.68 6.32
N GLY A 103 21.77 17.97 5.10
CA GLY A 103 22.34 17.38 3.89
C GLY A 103 23.42 18.28 3.28
N VAL A 104 24.38 17.67 2.60
CA VAL A 104 25.28 18.30 1.64
C VAL A 104 24.79 17.97 0.23
N ALA A 105 24.86 18.93 -0.69
CA ALA A 105 24.59 18.72 -2.10
C ALA A 105 25.80 19.06 -2.98
N PHE A 106 25.75 18.71 -4.26
CA PHE A 106 26.68 19.20 -5.27
C PHE A 106 25.92 19.59 -6.54
N SER A 107 26.44 20.58 -7.27
CA SER A 107 25.70 21.31 -8.30
C SER A 107 25.87 20.70 -9.69
N ASN A 108 27.01 20.06 -9.98
CA ASN A 108 27.31 19.46 -11.28
C ASN A 108 27.95 18.06 -11.16
N LYS A 109 29.29 17.96 -11.12
CA LYS A 109 30.00 16.68 -11.21
C LYS A 109 31.18 16.66 -10.25
N LEU A 110 31.30 15.63 -9.41
CA LEU A 110 32.43 15.49 -8.50
C LEU A 110 33.48 14.54 -9.09
N TYR A 111 34.77 14.83 -8.86
CA TYR A 111 35.82 13.81 -8.91
C TYR A 111 36.41 13.62 -7.52
N LEU A 112 36.37 12.38 -7.03
CA LEU A 112 36.86 12.01 -5.71
C LEU A 112 38.10 11.13 -5.85
N ALA A 113 39.29 11.70 -5.73
CA ALA A 113 40.55 10.95 -5.80
C ALA A 113 40.77 10.01 -4.60
N SER A 114 39.92 10.07 -3.57
CA SER A 114 40.05 9.29 -2.32
C SER A 114 38.69 8.84 -1.78
N SER A 115 38.70 7.86 -0.86
CA SER A 115 37.47 7.40 -0.18
C SER A 115 36.87 8.50 0.69
N ILE A 116 35.57 8.73 0.56
CA ILE A 116 34.83 9.68 1.38
C ILE A 116 33.95 8.93 2.39
N THR A 117 33.80 9.49 3.59
CA THR A 117 32.83 9.01 4.58
C THR A 117 31.72 10.05 4.76
N ILE A 118 30.47 9.67 4.49
CA ILE A 118 29.28 10.43 4.89
C ILE A 118 29.07 10.18 6.40
N PRO A 119 29.22 11.19 7.28
CA PRO A 119 29.08 11.04 8.73
C PRO A 119 27.67 10.62 9.18
N PRO A 120 27.47 10.17 10.44
CA PRO A 120 26.16 9.75 10.94
C PRO A 120 25.09 10.85 10.88
N ASN A 121 23.83 10.45 10.65
CA ASN A 121 22.66 11.33 10.54
C ASN A 121 22.86 12.47 9.53
N CYS A 122 23.34 12.14 8.33
CA CYS A 122 23.69 13.10 7.29
C CYS A 122 23.42 12.56 5.87
N SER A 123 23.23 13.43 4.89
CA SER A 123 22.88 13.03 3.51
C SER A 123 23.78 13.70 2.48
N LEU A 124 24.19 12.96 1.45
CA LEU A 124 24.75 13.51 0.22
C LEU A 124 23.71 13.40 -0.91
N ARG A 125 23.34 14.52 -1.53
CA ARG A 125 22.38 14.57 -2.65
C ARG A 125 23.00 15.21 -3.89
N GLY A 126 23.05 14.48 -4.99
CA GLY A 126 23.37 15.05 -6.30
C GLY A 126 22.22 15.87 -6.90
N PRO A 127 22.45 16.50 -8.06
CA PRO A 127 21.51 17.44 -8.67
C PRO A 127 20.31 16.77 -9.36
N LEU A 128 20.18 15.44 -9.32
CA LEU A 128 19.18 14.69 -10.09
C LEU A 128 18.00 14.24 -9.23
N ASP A 129 16.78 14.40 -9.75
CA ASP A 129 15.56 13.83 -9.16
C ASP A 129 15.19 12.45 -9.73
N ASN A 130 15.91 11.96 -10.75
CA ASN A 130 15.81 10.61 -11.29
C ASN A 130 17.11 10.20 -12.02
N VAL A 131 17.37 8.89 -12.09
CA VAL A 131 18.50 8.27 -12.80
C VAL A 131 18.01 7.30 -13.89
N GLY A 132 18.80 7.04 -14.92
CA GLY A 132 18.35 6.24 -16.06
C GLY A 132 19.46 5.77 -17.00
N GLU A 133 19.09 4.91 -17.95
CA GLU A 133 19.93 4.60 -19.10
C GLU A 133 20.24 5.90 -19.88
N GLN A 134 21.53 6.11 -20.18
CA GLN A 134 21.94 7.21 -21.05
C GLN A 134 21.88 6.75 -22.50
N ALA A 135 21.00 7.39 -23.30
CA ALA A 135 20.82 7.05 -24.71
C ALA A 135 22.15 7.12 -25.51
N SER A 136 23.00 8.09 -25.17
CA SER A 136 24.36 8.25 -25.72
C SER A 136 25.31 7.10 -25.38
N GLY A 137 25.03 6.32 -24.34
CA GLY A 137 25.94 5.35 -23.73
C GLY A 137 27.05 5.99 -22.89
N ASN A 138 27.00 7.32 -22.68
CA ASN A 138 27.95 8.03 -21.85
C ASN A 138 27.32 8.38 -20.50
N TYR A 139 27.88 7.83 -19.42
CA TYR A 139 27.45 8.04 -18.03
C TYR A 139 28.35 9.05 -17.29
N ASN A 140 29.35 9.64 -17.95
CA ASN A 140 30.18 10.72 -17.44
C ASN A 140 29.45 12.09 -17.59
N VAL A 141 28.24 12.17 -17.03
CA VAL A 141 27.26 13.25 -17.21
C VAL A 141 27.21 14.21 -16.01
N PRO A 142 26.51 15.37 -16.10
CA PRO A 142 26.09 16.12 -14.92
C PRO A 142 25.35 15.22 -13.92
N GLY A 143 25.62 15.40 -12.64
CA GLY A 143 25.20 14.53 -11.55
C GLY A 143 26.10 13.31 -11.32
N ALA A 144 27.22 13.15 -12.03
CA ALA A 144 28.17 12.07 -11.78
C ALA A 144 29.13 12.37 -10.62
N ILE A 145 29.46 11.31 -9.87
CA ILE A 145 30.56 11.22 -8.92
C ILE A 145 31.57 10.23 -9.54
N LEU A 146 32.70 10.76 -10.01
CA LEU A 146 33.78 9.97 -10.57
C LEU A 146 34.70 9.49 -9.43
N LEU A 147 34.78 8.17 -9.25
CA LEU A 147 35.44 7.55 -8.10
C LEU A 147 36.36 6.41 -8.61
N PRO A 148 37.66 6.38 -8.26
CA PRO A 148 38.55 5.30 -8.70
C PRO A 148 38.24 3.98 -7.98
N GLY A 149 38.52 2.84 -8.60
CA GLY A 149 38.39 1.51 -7.99
C GLY A 149 39.28 1.25 -6.75
N THR A 150 40.12 2.21 -6.35
CA THR A 150 40.87 2.22 -5.09
C THR A 150 40.16 2.96 -3.95
N ALA A 151 39.00 3.56 -4.21
CA ALA A 151 38.22 4.37 -3.27
C ALA A 151 36.79 3.81 -3.11
N THR A 152 36.10 4.23 -2.04
CA THR A 152 34.69 3.88 -1.77
C THR A 152 33.96 5.02 -1.08
N ILE A 153 32.65 5.16 -1.33
CA ILE A 153 31.77 6.04 -0.56
C ILE A 153 31.27 5.26 0.66
N SER A 154 31.80 5.57 1.84
CA SER A 154 31.39 4.96 3.10
C SER A 154 30.20 5.70 3.72
N ILE A 155 29.10 5.02 4.00
CA ILE A 155 27.88 5.62 4.55
C ILE A 155 27.67 5.19 6.01
N SER A 156 27.61 6.17 6.92
CA SER A 156 27.46 5.95 8.36
C SER A 156 26.01 5.75 8.82
N GLN A 157 25.81 5.60 10.13
CA GLN A 157 24.50 5.29 10.69
C GLN A 157 23.46 6.39 10.42
N GLY A 158 22.27 6.00 9.95
CA GLY A 158 21.15 6.93 9.69
C GLY A 158 21.41 7.91 8.54
N SER A 159 22.34 7.59 7.64
CA SER A 159 22.81 8.49 6.58
C SER A 159 22.45 7.99 5.18
N SER A 160 22.45 8.90 4.19
CA SER A 160 22.06 8.55 2.81
C SER A 160 22.93 9.13 1.70
N LEU A 161 22.84 8.48 0.53
CA LEU A 161 23.32 8.96 -0.76
C LEU A 161 22.17 8.92 -1.77
N SER A 162 22.00 9.99 -2.57
CA SER A 162 20.91 10.07 -3.56
C SER A 162 21.20 10.97 -4.76
N GLY A 163 20.44 10.79 -5.85
CA GLY A 163 20.36 11.73 -6.97
C GLY A 163 21.64 11.85 -7.83
N ALA A 164 22.37 10.75 -8.02
CA ALA A 164 23.71 10.77 -8.61
C ALA A 164 24.05 9.51 -9.46
N TYR A 165 25.00 9.67 -10.39
CA TYR A 165 25.68 8.56 -11.07
C TYR A 165 27.04 8.30 -10.39
N VAL A 166 27.23 7.19 -9.68
CA VAL A 166 28.54 6.78 -9.15
C VAL A 166 29.26 5.95 -10.23
N LEU A 167 30.28 6.52 -10.87
CA LEU A 167 30.96 5.94 -12.02
C LEU A 167 32.44 5.71 -11.72
N ASN A 168 32.97 4.54 -12.08
CA ASN A 168 34.40 4.27 -11.93
C ASN A 168 35.21 5.20 -12.85
N SER A 169 36.04 6.07 -12.25
CA SER A 169 36.79 7.09 -12.99
C SER A 169 37.74 6.50 -14.04
N ALA A 170 38.19 5.25 -13.83
CA ALA A 170 39.04 4.53 -14.78
C ALA A 170 38.39 4.29 -16.15
N ILE A 171 37.05 4.19 -16.22
CA ILE A 171 36.32 4.01 -17.49
C ILE A 171 35.67 5.31 -17.99
N ALA A 172 35.57 6.36 -17.16
CA ALA A 172 34.76 7.55 -17.45
C ALA A 172 35.17 8.31 -18.73
N ASN A 173 36.43 8.26 -19.13
CA ASN A 173 36.95 8.86 -20.37
C ASN A 173 36.93 7.90 -21.59
N SER A 174 36.46 6.67 -21.41
CA SER A 174 36.29 5.65 -22.46
C SER A 174 34.83 5.48 -22.92
N LEU A 175 33.89 6.27 -22.36
CA LEU A 175 32.46 6.16 -22.66
C LEU A 175 32.00 7.20 -23.70
N PRO A 176 31.12 6.83 -24.65
CA PRO A 176 30.60 5.48 -24.89
C PRO A 176 31.65 4.59 -25.54
N PHE A 177 31.66 3.29 -25.22
CA PHE A 177 32.63 2.37 -25.82
C PHE A 177 32.40 2.26 -27.34
N ARG A 178 33.46 2.45 -28.13
CA ARG A 178 33.42 2.43 -29.60
C ARG A 178 33.01 1.05 -30.16
N ASP A 179 33.47 -0.02 -29.54
CA ASP A 179 33.31 -1.40 -30.00
C ASP A 179 33.30 -2.40 -28.83
N ILE A 180 32.81 -3.61 -29.12
CA ILE A 180 32.71 -4.72 -28.16
C ILE A 180 34.06 -5.13 -27.56
N THR A 181 35.17 -5.01 -28.30
CA THR A 181 36.51 -5.35 -27.79
C THR A 181 36.98 -4.35 -26.73
N THR A 182 36.69 -3.06 -26.93
CA THR A 182 36.95 -2.00 -25.95
C THR A 182 36.05 -2.17 -24.72
N ALA A 183 34.76 -2.44 -24.94
CA ALA A 183 33.78 -2.66 -23.88
C ALA A 183 34.12 -3.85 -22.98
N MET A 184 34.47 -5.01 -23.57
CA MET A 184 34.78 -6.22 -22.79
C MET A 184 36.10 -6.08 -22.01
N LYS A 185 37.11 -5.41 -22.57
CA LYS A 185 38.34 -5.06 -21.83
C LYS A 185 38.06 -4.14 -20.64
N ALA A 186 37.07 -3.25 -20.75
CA ALA A 186 36.66 -2.41 -19.63
C ALA A 186 35.92 -3.21 -18.54
N VAL A 187 34.98 -4.10 -18.93
CA VAL A 187 34.28 -4.99 -17.99
C VAL A 187 35.24 -5.93 -17.24
N ASP A 188 36.24 -6.49 -17.93
CA ASP A 188 37.29 -7.30 -17.29
C ASP A 188 38.25 -6.48 -16.39
N ALA A 189 38.19 -5.14 -16.44
CA ALA A 189 38.95 -4.22 -15.58
C ALA A 189 38.10 -3.57 -14.47
N PHE A 190 36.82 -3.94 -14.34
CA PHE A 190 35.94 -3.45 -13.26
C PHE A 190 36.52 -3.81 -11.88
N SER A 191 36.70 -2.80 -11.05
CA SER A 191 37.54 -2.86 -9.84
C SER A 191 36.94 -2.05 -8.70
N GLY A 192 37.27 -2.40 -7.45
CA GLY A 192 36.81 -1.70 -6.25
C GLY A 192 35.35 -1.94 -5.86
N THR A 193 34.93 -1.27 -4.78
CA THR A 193 33.57 -1.28 -4.23
C THR A 193 33.04 0.15 -4.18
N ALA A 194 32.00 0.48 -4.98
CA ALA A 194 31.57 1.87 -5.13
C ALA A 194 31.04 2.47 -3.81
N ILE A 195 30.16 1.75 -3.12
CA ILE A 195 29.51 2.18 -1.88
C ILE A 195 29.64 1.10 -0.80
N THR A 196 29.98 1.51 0.42
CA THR A 196 30.09 0.64 1.59
C THR A 196 29.23 1.16 2.74
N ALA A 197 28.30 0.37 3.26
CA ALA A 197 27.57 0.68 4.49
C ALA A 197 28.44 0.37 5.72
N ILE A 198 28.83 1.41 6.47
CA ILE A 198 29.63 1.29 7.70
C ILE A 198 28.79 1.48 8.98
N GLY A 199 27.57 2.02 8.88
CA GLY A 199 26.58 2.07 9.96
C GLY A 199 25.23 1.43 9.62
N SER A 200 24.35 1.34 10.61
CA SER A 200 22.96 0.86 10.50
C SER A 200 22.04 1.89 9.83
N ASP A 201 20.84 1.50 9.40
CA ASP A 201 19.81 2.41 8.84
C ASP A 201 20.20 3.18 7.56
N VAL A 202 21.37 2.88 6.98
CA VAL A 202 21.91 3.42 5.72
C VAL A 202 20.88 3.36 4.60
N HIS A 203 20.81 4.40 3.79
CA HIS A 203 19.89 4.47 2.65
C HIS A 203 20.60 4.93 1.36
N VAL A 204 20.59 4.12 0.31
CA VAL A 204 21.01 4.53 -1.04
C VAL A 204 19.78 4.55 -1.93
N HIS A 205 19.44 5.69 -2.52
CA HIS A 205 18.23 5.78 -3.34
C HIS A 205 18.31 6.76 -4.51
N ASP A 206 17.66 6.42 -5.63
CA ASP A 206 17.70 7.24 -6.85
C ASP A 206 19.15 7.47 -7.33
N VAL A 207 19.95 6.39 -7.35
CA VAL A 207 21.37 6.36 -7.71
C VAL A 207 21.58 5.39 -8.89
N TRP A 208 22.50 5.71 -9.79
CA TRP A 208 23.04 4.76 -10.76
C TRP A 208 24.49 4.44 -10.37
N ILE A 209 24.92 3.18 -10.47
CA ILE A 209 26.27 2.75 -10.07
C ILE A 209 26.89 1.93 -11.20
N GLY A 210 28.12 2.23 -11.63
CA GLY A 210 28.76 1.36 -12.61
C GLY A 210 30.27 1.46 -12.82
N GLY A 211 30.83 0.36 -13.34
CA GLY A 211 32.26 0.19 -13.59
C GLY A 211 33.05 -0.47 -12.45
N PHE A 212 32.39 -0.99 -11.41
CA PHE A 212 33.04 -1.50 -10.20
C PHE A 212 33.01 -3.04 -10.12
N SER A 213 33.88 -3.62 -9.28
CA SER A 213 33.83 -5.05 -8.98
C SER A 213 32.64 -5.39 -8.08
N GLN A 214 32.28 -4.47 -7.18
CA GLN A 214 31.08 -4.51 -6.35
C GLN A 214 30.40 -3.13 -6.38
N ALA A 215 29.09 -3.07 -6.67
CA ALA A 215 28.37 -1.79 -6.62
C ALA A 215 28.08 -1.34 -5.17
N PHE A 216 27.54 -2.25 -4.35
CA PHE A 216 27.19 -1.99 -2.96
C PHE A 216 27.60 -3.16 -2.04
N TYR A 217 28.16 -2.84 -0.87
CA TYR A 217 28.49 -3.80 0.18
C TYR A 217 28.00 -3.32 1.55
N SER A 218 27.38 -4.22 2.30
CA SER A 218 27.02 -4.05 3.72
C SER A 218 27.39 -5.32 4.47
N SER A 219 28.12 -5.24 5.58
CA SER A 219 28.37 -6.39 6.47
C SER A 219 28.22 -5.98 7.93
N ARG A 220 27.44 -6.75 8.70
CA ARG A 220 27.17 -6.50 10.13
C ARG A 220 26.54 -5.12 10.36
N LYS A 221 25.46 -4.85 9.61
CA LYS A 221 24.63 -3.63 9.69
C LYS A 221 23.15 -3.99 9.65
N GLU A 222 22.39 -3.36 10.52
CA GLU A 222 20.94 -3.51 10.66
C GLU A 222 20.21 -2.57 9.70
N ARG A 223 19.07 -3.01 9.15
CA ARG A 223 18.08 -2.14 8.47
C ARG A 223 18.65 -1.31 7.30
N THR A 224 19.64 -1.85 6.58
CA THR A 224 20.16 -1.28 5.33
C THR A 224 19.03 -1.18 4.29
N LYS A 225 18.92 -0.04 3.59
CA LYS A 225 17.93 0.21 2.54
C LYS A 225 18.61 0.59 1.22
N MET A 226 18.07 0.06 0.12
CA MET A 226 18.49 0.39 -1.24
C MET A 226 17.24 0.46 -2.12
N GLU A 227 16.89 1.66 -2.61
CA GLU A 227 15.62 1.92 -3.29
C GLU A 227 15.81 2.56 -4.67
N ARG A 228 15.20 2.00 -5.73
CA ARG A 228 15.22 2.58 -7.09
C ARG A 228 16.66 2.84 -7.60
N VAL A 229 17.56 1.89 -7.38
CA VAL A 229 18.98 1.99 -7.75
C VAL A 229 19.26 1.18 -9.02
N GLN A 230 20.03 1.74 -9.95
CA GLN A 230 20.45 1.09 -11.20
C GLN A 230 21.92 0.69 -11.13
N ILE A 231 22.28 -0.51 -11.61
CA ILE A 231 23.63 -1.08 -11.40
C ILE A 231 24.19 -1.75 -12.66
N ASP A 232 25.39 -1.33 -13.09
CA ASP A 232 26.27 -2.08 -14.01
C ASP A 232 27.67 -2.31 -13.39
N SER A 233 27.84 -3.39 -12.66
CA SER A 233 29.09 -3.77 -11.99
C SER A 233 29.27 -5.28 -12.02
N THR A 234 30.47 -5.81 -11.77
CA THR A 234 30.72 -7.26 -11.84
C THR A 234 29.87 -8.03 -10.84
N ASN A 235 29.72 -7.47 -9.64
CA ASN A 235 28.74 -7.84 -8.62
C ASN A 235 27.92 -6.60 -8.26
N GLY A 236 26.62 -6.78 -7.99
CA GLY A 236 25.73 -5.67 -7.67
C GLY A 236 25.65 -5.38 -6.17
N VAL A 237 24.57 -5.84 -5.54
CA VAL A 237 24.28 -5.67 -4.11
C VAL A 237 24.79 -6.89 -3.35
N TRP A 238 25.64 -6.69 -2.34
CA TRP A 238 25.98 -7.74 -1.36
C TRP A 238 25.65 -7.27 0.06
N VAL A 239 24.73 -7.99 0.72
CA VAL A 239 24.46 -7.85 2.15
C VAL A 239 24.93 -9.11 2.88
N ASP A 240 25.78 -8.92 3.87
CA ASP A 240 26.31 -9.95 4.76
C ASP A 240 25.90 -9.68 6.21
N TYR A 241 25.48 -10.73 6.92
CA TYR A 241 25.24 -10.69 8.36
C TYR A 241 24.34 -9.50 8.79
N SER A 242 23.11 -9.43 8.30
CA SER A 242 22.12 -8.43 8.73
C SER A 242 21.11 -9.07 9.66
N THR A 243 21.03 -8.57 10.90
CA THR A 243 20.21 -9.14 11.99
C THR A 243 18.85 -8.46 12.17
N ASP A 244 18.58 -7.40 11.42
CA ASP A 244 17.28 -6.75 11.32
C ASP A 244 16.96 -6.49 9.85
N ILE A 245 15.71 -6.73 9.45
CA ILE A 245 15.11 -6.50 8.11
C ILE A 245 15.79 -5.40 7.29
N ALA A 246 16.73 -5.80 6.44
CA ALA A 246 17.20 -5.00 5.32
C ALA A 246 16.16 -4.99 4.18
N ARG A 247 16.17 -3.95 3.35
CA ARG A 247 15.22 -3.74 2.25
C ARG A 247 15.95 -3.34 0.97
N ILE A 248 15.94 -4.22 -0.02
CA ILE A 248 16.34 -3.93 -1.40
C ILE A 248 15.02 -3.84 -2.19
N VAL A 249 14.79 -2.73 -2.89
CA VAL A 249 13.50 -2.41 -3.49
C VAL A 249 13.68 -1.68 -4.82
N ASP A 250 13.01 -2.14 -5.87
CA ASP A 250 13.07 -1.59 -7.23
C ASP A 250 14.52 -1.44 -7.76
N VAL A 251 15.45 -2.30 -7.33
CA VAL A 251 16.86 -2.25 -7.76
C VAL A 251 17.03 -3.03 -9.06
N HIS A 252 17.68 -2.39 -10.04
CA HIS A 252 17.78 -2.88 -11.40
C HIS A 252 19.26 -3.08 -11.79
N ALA A 253 19.74 -4.32 -11.73
CA ALA A 253 21.08 -4.72 -12.12
C ALA A 253 21.09 -5.16 -13.60
N TRP A 254 21.65 -4.33 -14.47
CA TRP A 254 21.60 -4.49 -15.93
C TRP A 254 22.91 -3.96 -16.59
N PRO A 255 23.37 -4.54 -17.70
CA PRO A 255 24.63 -4.18 -18.37
C PRO A 255 24.61 -2.82 -19.12
N PHE A 256 24.15 -1.75 -18.48
CA PHE A 256 23.95 -0.36 -19.00
C PHE A 256 25.07 0.22 -19.88
N LEU A 257 26.32 -0.20 -19.67
CA LEU A 257 27.51 0.27 -20.40
C LEU A 257 27.76 -0.52 -21.70
N THR A 258 27.12 -1.69 -21.89
CA THR A 258 27.48 -2.66 -22.94
C THR A 258 26.29 -3.27 -23.71
N THR A 259 25.06 -2.94 -23.35
CA THR A 259 23.81 -3.20 -24.11
C THR A 259 23.25 -1.94 -24.79
N HIS A 260 22.25 -2.12 -25.66
CA HIS A 260 21.66 -1.08 -26.54
C HIS A 260 22.68 -0.34 -27.43
N ARG A 261 23.76 -1.00 -27.85
CA ARG A 261 24.73 -0.49 -28.84
C ARG A 261 24.66 -1.35 -30.12
N THR A 262 25.06 -0.78 -31.25
CA THR A 262 25.08 -1.46 -32.56
C THR A 262 26.02 -2.67 -32.61
N TRP A 263 26.96 -2.77 -31.66
CA TRP A 263 27.87 -3.90 -31.48
C TRP A 263 27.51 -4.83 -30.30
N SER A 264 26.40 -4.58 -29.59
CA SER A 264 26.01 -5.38 -28.42
C SER A 264 25.62 -6.81 -28.81
N THR A 265 25.98 -7.77 -27.95
CA THR A 265 25.66 -9.20 -28.12
C THR A 265 25.32 -9.82 -26.75
N GLY A 266 24.86 -11.08 -26.74
CA GLY A 266 24.69 -11.83 -25.49
C GLY A 266 25.99 -11.95 -24.67
N GLN A 267 27.16 -11.91 -25.32
CA GLN A 267 28.45 -11.86 -24.63
C GLN A 267 28.68 -10.50 -23.95
N SER A 268 28.38 -9.38 -24.64
CA SER A 268 28.58 -8.05 -24.05
C SER A 268 27.62 -7.78 -22.89
N ALA A 269 26.44 -8.41 -22.88
CA ALA A 269 25.48 -8.36 -21.79
C ALA A 269 25.95 -9.08 -20.50
N ARG A 270 26.94 -9.97 -20.56
CA ARG A 270 27.25 -10.86 -19.43
C ARG A 270 28.02 -10.17 -18.29
N ARG A 271 27.74 -10.53 -17.04
CA ARG A 271 28.47 -10.10 -15.83
C ARG A 271 28.82 -11.31 -14.95
N LYS A 272 30.12 -11.57 -14.78
CA LYS A 272 30.69 -12.80 -14.18
C LYS A 272 30.39 -13.03 -12.69
N GLY A 273 29.77 -12.08 -12.00
CA GLY A 273 29.45 -12.15 -10.57
C GLY A 273 27.96 -12.30 -10.28
N SER A 274 27.55 -11.86 -9.10
CA SER A 274 26.16 -11.91 -8.63
C SER A 274 25.49 -10.54 -8.64
N ALA A 275 24.28 -10.41 -9.20
CA ALA A 275 23.53 -9.14 -9.16
C ALA A 275 23.08 -8.81 -7.73
N PHE A 276 22.51 -9.79 -7.03
CA PHE A 276 22.11 -9.72 -5.62
C PHE A 276 22.73 -10.89 -4.87
N LYS A 277 23.34 -10.62 -3.72
CA LYS A 277 24.01 -11.63 -2.89
C LYS A 277 23.70 -11.42 -1.41
N VAL A 278 23.37 -12.51 -0.72
CA VAL A 278 22.94 -12.49 0.69
C VAL A 278 23.67 -13.59 1.47
N THR A 279 24.53 -13.23 2.44
CA THR A 279 25.40 -14.17 3.18
C THR A 279 25.30 -14.05 4.71
N GLY A 280 25.65 -15.12 5.42
CA GLY A 280 25.68 -15.14 6.89
C GLY A 280 24.28 -15.19 7.54
N HIS A 281 23.73 -14.02 7.84
CA HIS A 281 22.40 -13.81 8.43
C HIS A 281 21.62 -12.80 7.58
N PHE A 282 20.31 -12.94 7.51
CA PHE A 282 19.42 -11.96 6.84
C PHE A 282 18.02 -12.00 7.46
N ASP A 283 17.91 -11.66 8.75
CA ASP A 283 16.67 -11.88 9.51
C ASP A 283 15.48 -11.12 8.91
N THR A 284 14.58 -11.89 8.31
CA THR A 284 13.32 -11.44 7.73
C THR A 284 13.52 -10.35 6.66
N GLY A 285 14.72 -10.30 6.06
CA GLY A 285 15.08 -9.32 5.05
C GLY A 285 14.28 -9.47 3.75
N MET A 286 14.21 -8.38 2.98
CA MET A 286 13.33 -8.25 1.83
C MET A 286 14.06 -7.77 0.59
N LEU A 287 13.84 -8.47 -0.52
CA LEU A 287 14.13 -8.05 -1.89
C LEU A 287 12.78 -7.92 -2.60
N ILE A 288 12.52 -6.80 -3.27
CA ILE A 288 11.17 -6.43 -3.74
C ILE A 288 11.23 -5.76 -5.13
N ASN A 289 10.55 -6.33 -6.13
CA ASN A 289 10.58 -5.90 -7.54
C ASN A 289 11.99 -5.87 -8.17
N ASP A 290 13.00 -6.44 -7.52
CA ASP A 290 14.38 -6.36 -7.96
C ASP A 290 14.60 -7.15 -9.25
N PHE A 291 15.37 -6.58 -10.18
CA PHE A 291 15.61 -7.14 -11.52
C PHE A 291 17.10 -7.37 -11.79
N ALA A 292 17.44 -8.54 -12.31
CA ALA A 292 18.79 -8.89 -12.76
C ALA A 292 18.78 -9.32 -14.23
N PHE A 293 19.67 -8.78 -15.06
CA PHE A 293 19.88 -9.23 -16.44
C PHE A 293 21.33 -9.60 -16.73
N GLY A 294 21.56 -10.78 -17.30
CA GLY A 294 22.87 -11.16 -17.85
C GLY A 294 23.96 -11.47 -16.81
N TYR A 295 23.64 -11.53 -15.52
CA TYR A 295 24.59 -11.97 -14.49
C TYR A 295 24.76 -13.50 -14.49
N ASP A 296 25.95 -13.97 -14.14
CA ASP A 296 26.23 -15.41 -13.93
C ASP A 296 25.39 -15.98 -12.78
N VAL A 297 25.08 -15.15 -11.77
CA VAL A 297 23.98 -15.43 -10.82
C VAL A 297 23.11 -14.17 -10.65
N GLY A 298 21.79 -14.29 -10.83
CA GLY A 298 20.87 -13.22 -10.48
C GLY A 298 20.82 -13.00 -8.97
N PHE A 299 20.31 -13.98 -8.23
CA PHE A 299 20.13 -13.92 -6.78
C PHE A 299 20.90 -15.06 -6.09
N ASP A 300 22.07 -14.76 -5.51
CA ASP A 300 22.94 -15.69 -4.80
C ASP A 300 22.64 -15.67 -3.29
N ILE A 301 21.70 -16.51 -2.86
CA ILE A 301 21.19 -16.57 -1.50
C ILE A 301 21.89 -17.70 -0.74
N GLN A 302 22.59 -17.34 0.33
CA GLN A 302 23.46 -18.23 1.10
C GLN A 302 23.22 -18.13 2.63
N ALA A 303 22.74 -16.98 3.11
CA ALA A 303 22.37 -16.72 4.50
C ALA A 303 21.23 -17.62 5.00
N LYS A 304 21.21 -17.85 6.32
CA LYS A 304 20.06 -18.36 7.07
C LYS A 304 19.11 -17.25 7.50
N GLU A 305 18.02 -17.67 8.15
CA GLU A 305 16.84 -16.86 8.48
C GLU A 305 16.04 -16.45 7.24
N THR A 306 14.88 -15.83 7.44
CA THR A 306 13.85 -15.70 6.40
C THR A 306 14.22 -14.70 5.31
N VAL A 307 14.52 -15.19 4.10
CA VAL A 307 14.77 -14.35 2.91
C VAL A 307 13.50 -14.23 2.06
N ASN A 308 12.99 -13.01 1.92
CA ASN A 308 11.79 -12.74 1.12
C ASN A 308 12.19 -12.20 -0.26
N LEU A 309 11.75 -12.88 -1.32
CA LEU A 309 11.95 -12.52 -2.73
C LEU A 309 10.58 -12.20 -3.35
N LEU A 310 10.16 -10.94 -3.27
CA LEU A 310 8.83 -10.50 -3.66
C LEU A 310 8.86 -9.87 -5.06
N ASN A 311 8.23 -10.52 -6.04
CA ASN A 311 8.17 -10.07 -7.43
C ASN A 311 9.56 -9.84 -8.10
N CYS A 312 10.62 -10.46 -7.57
CA CYS A 312 11.98 -10.37 -8.12
C CYS A 312 12.11 -11.18 -9.40
N PHE A 313 12.87 -10.70 -10.39
CA PHE A 313 13.01 -11.38 -11.68
C PHE A 313 14.46 -11.43 -12.19
N ALA A 314 14.87 -12.59 -12.72
CA ALA A 314 16.22 -12.84 -13.22
C ALA A 314 16.22 -13.29 -14.70
N ASP A 315 16.52 -12.37 -15.62
CA ASP A 315 16.50 -12.59 -17.07
C ASP A 315 17.93 -12.69 -17.68
N GLY A 316 18.03 -13.20 -18.90
CA GLY A 316 19.32 -13.50 -19.52
C GLY A 316 19.27 -13.42 -21.05
N PRO A 317 20.42 -13.18 -21.71
CA PRO A 317 20.49 -13.32 -23.15
C PRO A 317 20.17 -14.77 -23.52
N SER A 318 19.14 -14.98 -24.35
CA SER A 318 18.68 -16.32 -24.73
C SER A 318 19.87 -17.20 -25.17
N LEU A 319 20.04 -18.35 -24.51
CA LEU A 319 21.26 -19.19 -24.46
C LEU A 319 22.31 -18.78 -23.40
N GLY A 320 21.88 -18.36 -22.20
CA GLY A 320 22.74 -18.00 -21.06
C GLY A 320 23.45 -19.18 -20.38
N VAL A 321 24.30 -19.92 -21.10
CA VAL A 321 24.98 -21.14 -20.61
C VAL A 321 25.80 -20.88 -19.34
N GLY A 322 25.60 -21.69 -18.31
CA GLY A 322 26.18 -21.56 -16.97
C GLY A 322 25.59 -20.46 -16.08
N GLN A 323 24.59 -19.70 -16.55
CA GLN A 323 23.94 -18.65 -15.76
C GLN A 323 22.78 -19.21 -14.92
N VAL A 324 22.61 -18.68 -13.70
CA VAL A 324 21.59 -19.12 -12.74
C VAL A 324 20.73 -17.94 -12.29
N GLY A 325 19.40 -18.02 -12.45
CA GLY A 325 18.48 -16.96 -12.02
C GLY A 325 18.49 -16.77 -10.51
N PHE A 326 18.12 -17.81 -9.76
CA PHE A 326 18.15 -17.86 -8.30
C PHE A 326 18.99 -19.06 -7.84
N LYS A 327 19.94 -18.81 -6.96
CA LYS A 327 20.88 -19.81 -6.43
C LYS A 327 20.73 -19.87 -4.92
N LEU A 328 20.06 -20.90 -4.42
CA LEU A 328 19.78 -21.12 -3.01
C LEU A 328 20.75 -22.18 -2.48
N THR A 329 21.72 -21.78 -1.67
CA THR A 329 22.81 -22.68 -1.23
C THR A 329 23.19 -22.48 0.24
N GLN A 330 24.12 -23.30 0.74
CA GLN A 330 24.68 -23.22 2.09
C GLN A 330 23.59 -23.30 3.18
N THR A 331 23.14 -22.15 3.71
CA THR A 331 22.17 -22.09 4.81
C THR A 331 20.85 -21.41 4.44
N ALA A 332 20.59 -21.20 3.14
CA ALA A 332 19.37 -20.59 2.60
C ALA A 332 18.12 -21.49 2.68
N ASP A 333 17.82 -22.02 3.86
CA ASP A 333 16.75 -23.00 4.11
C ASP A 333 15.39 -22.39 4.45
N LEU A 334 15.28 -21.06 4.52
CA LEU A 334 14.06 -20.29 4.79
C LEU A 334 13.88 -19.20 3.73
N VAL A 335 13.44 -19.59 2.53
CA VAL A 335 13.30 -18.66 1.38
C VAL A 335 11.85 -18.63 0.92
N SER A 336 11.29 -17.42 0.78
CA SER A 336 9.93 -17.19 0.31
C SER A 336 9.96 -16.38 -0.99
N MET A 337 9.79 -17.05 -2.13
CA MET A 337 9.65 -16.45 -3.45
C MET A 337 8.17 -16.34 -3.82
N ILE A 338 7.69 -15.11 -4.05
CA ILE A 338 6.28 -14.84 -4.35
C ILE A 338 6.19 -13.94 -5.59
N GLY A 339 5.56 -14.43 -6.66
CA GLY A 339 5.56 -13.78 -7.97
C GLY A 339 6.94 -13.80 -8.63
N GLY A 340 7.20 -12.86 -9.54
CA GLY A 340 8.50 -12.76 -10.21
C GLY A 340 8.79 -13.98 -11.10
N GLY A 341 10.06 -14.33 -11.26
CA GLY A 341 10.44 -15.42 -12.15
C GLY A 341 11.87 -15.38 -12.72
N ALA A 342 12.17 -16.29 -13.65
CA ALA A 342 13.45 -16.31 -14.36
C ALA A 342 13.30 -16.63 -15.85
N SER A 343 14.17 -16.04 -16.68
CA SER A 343 14.18 -16.24 -18.13
C SER A 343 15.59 -16.26 -18.74
N GLY A 344 15.74 -16.98 -19.87
CA GLY A 344 16.95 -17.00 -20.69
C GLY A 344 18.18 -17.71 -20.10
N GLN A 345 18.10 -18.20 -18.86
CA GLN A 345 19.22 -18.77 -18.11
C GLN A 345 19.55 -20.23 -18.51
N ASP A 346 20.64 -20.78 -17.98
CA ASP A 346 20.82 -22.23 -17.92
C ASP A 346 19.86 -22.81 -16.87
N ILE A 347 19.85 -22.26 -15.66
CA ILE A 347 18.96 -22.72 -14.58
C ILE A 347 18.15 -21.53 -14.02
N GLY A 348 16.81 -21.65 -14.00
CA GLY A 348 15.93 -20.66 -13.38
C GLY A 348 16.12 -20.57 -11.87
N VAL A 349 15.98 -21.69 -11.16
CA VAL A 349 16.27 -21.84 -9.72
C VAL A 349 17.15 -23.07 -9.48
N TYR A 350 18.30 -22.89 -8.83
CA TYR A 350 19.19 -23.97 -8.38
C TYR A 350 19.21 -24.04 -6.86
N ILE A 351 19.05 -25.24 -6.30
CA ILE A 351 18.91 -25.47 -4.84
C ILE A 351 19.90 -26.55 -4.38
N ASN A 352 20.83 -26.20 -3.48
CA ASN A 352 21.78 -27.13 -2.88
C ASN A 352 22.14 -26.71 -1.44
N ILE A 353 21.33 -27.16 -0.49
CA ILE A 353 21.38 -26.80 0.94
C ILE A 353 21.54 -28.09 1.76
N PRO A 354 22.67 -28.31 2.46
CA PRO A 354 22.92 -29.56 3.16
C PRO A 354 21.83 -29.99 4.15
N ALA A 355 21.70 -31.31 4.32
CA ALA A 355 20.84 -31.88 5.37
C ALA A 355 21.30 -31.38 6.76
N MET A 356 20.42 -30.65 7.44
CA MET A 356 20.65 -30.05 8.76
C MET A 356 19.45 -30.34 9.67
N PRO A 357 19.64 -30.53 10.99
CA PRO A 357 18.63 -31.11 11.88
C PRO A 357 17.44 -30.20 12.23
N THR A 358 17.52 -28.89 11.97
CA THR A 358 16.40 -27.95 12.18
C THR A 358 15.39 -27.99 11.03
N ALA A 359 14.12 -27.68 11.30
CA ALA A 359 13.13 -27.47 10.25
C ALA A 359 13.46 -26.20 9.43
N GLY A 360 13.18 -26.24 8.13
CA GLY A 360 13.32 -25.13 7.18
C GLY A 360 12.56 -25.46 5.89
N SER A 361 12.06 -24.45 5.20
CA SER A 361 11.29 -24.58 3.97
C SER A 361 11.62 -23.48 2.96
N ILE A 362 11.82 -23.90 1.72
CA ILE A 362 11.73 -23.03 0.54
C ILE A 362 10.28 -23.04 0.05
N SER A 363 9.75 -21.87 -0.30
CA SER A 363 8.46 -21.68 -0.95
C SER A 363 8.65 -20.89 -2.23
N ILE A 364 8.08 -21.37 -3.34
CA ILE A 364 8.02 -20.71 -4.64
C ILE A 364 6.55 -20.67 -5.05
N SER A 365 5.95 -19.48 -5.08
CA SER A 365 4.52 -19.31 -5.29
C SER A 365 4.22 -18.26 -6.37
N GLY A 366 3.45 -18.61 -7.39
CA GLY A 366 3.06 -17.66 -8.45
C GLY A 366 4.20 -17.21 -9.39
N ALA A 367 5.36 -17.86 -9.34
CA ALA A 367 6.53 -17.49 -10.13
C ALA A 367 6.40 -17.96 -11.59
N GLN A 368 7.05 -17.25 -12.52
CA GLN A 368 7.01 -17.54 -13.96
C GLN A 368 8.38 -17.92 -14.51
N PHE A 369 8.46 -18.97 -15.32
CA PHE A 369 9.71 -19.48 -15.87
C PHE A 369 9.56 -19.73 -17.37
N TRP A 370 10.48 -19.18 -18.18
CA TRP A 370 10.48 -19.40 -19.63
C TRP A 370 11.85 -19.23 -20.29
N GLY A 371 12.13 -19.98 -21.35
CA GLY A 371 13.36 -19.87 -22.12
C GLY A 371 14.64 -20.24 -21.34
N ASN A 372 14.51 -20.87 -20.17
CA ASN A 372 15.63 -21.40 -19.39
C ASN A 372 15.91 -22.85 -19.80
N TYR A 373 17.16 -23.30 -19.83
CA TYR A 373 17.47 -24.71 -20.14
C TYR A 373 16.85 -25.69 -19.13
N ALA A 374 16.82 -25.30 -17.86
CA ALA A 374 16.07 -25.95 -16.80
C ALA A 374 15.37 -24.89 -15.92
N HIS A 375 14.14 -25.12 -15.50
CA HIS A 375 13.41 -24.14 -14.69
C HIS A 375 13.75 -24.24 -13.20
N VAL A 376 13.67 -25.43 -12.59
CA VAL A 376 14.05 -25.66 -11.19
C VAL A 376 14.88 -26.94 -11.08
N ILE A 377 16.07 -26.86 -10.48
CA ILE A 377 16.92 -27.99 -10.13
C ILE A 377 17.20 -27.99 -8.63
N SER A 378 17.03 -29.14 -7.98
CA SER A 378 17.43 -29.36 -6.58
C SER A 378 18.39 -30.54 -6.47
N ASP A 379 19.59 -30.28 -5.96
CA ASP A 379 20.57 -31.30 -5.54
C ASP A 379 20.35 -31.73 -4.08
N GLN A 380 19.89 -30.81 -3.21
CA GLN A 380 19.46 -31.11 -1.84
C GLN A 380 18.63 -29.94 -1.26
N HIS A 381 17.54 -30.26 -0.56
CA HIS A 381 16.72 -29.32 0.21
C HIS A 381 16.17 -29.98 1.50
N LYS A 382 15.55 -29.17 2.39
CA LYS A 382 14.81 -29.66 3.57
C LYS A 382 13.34 -29.89 3.27
N ALA A 383 12.64 -28.81 2.94
CA ALA A 383 11.31 -28.83 2.33
C ALA A 383 11.31 -27.85 1.15
N LEU A 384 10.71 -28.24 0.04
CA LEU A 384 10.56 -27.44 -1.16
C LEU A 384 9.09 -27.45 -1.58
N ASN A 385 8.43 -26.30 -1.48
CA ASN A 385 7.04 -26.11 -1.88
C ASN A 385 6.98 -25.25 -3.14
N ILE A 386 6.45 -25.79 -4.23
CA ILE A 386 6.21 -25.09 -5.50
C ILE A 386 4.71 -25.05 -5.74
N THR A 387 4.14 -23.85 -5.82
CA THR A 387 2.70 -23.63 -5.88
C THR A 387 2.32 -22.59 -6.94
N ALA A 388 1.18 -22.79 -7.60
CA ALA A 388 0.55 -21.79 -8.49
C ALA A 388 1.48 -21.17 -9.57
N SER A 389 2.57 -21.85 -9.92
CA SER A 389 3.66 -21.29 -10.75
C SER A 389 3.47 -21.69 -12.22
N TYR A 390 4.01 -20.88 -13.13
CA TYR A 390 3.84 -21.08 -14.57
C TYR A 390 5.19 -21.34 -15.26
N PHE A 391 5.31 -22.51 -15.85
CA PHE A 391 6.47 -23.03 -16.54
C PHE A 391 6.13 -23.12 -18.04
N ARG A 392 6.81 -22.39 -18.93
CA ARG A 392 6.47 -22.34 -20.37
C ARG A 392 7.70 -22.34 -21.29
N ASP A 393 7.71 -23.13 -22.36
CA ASP A 393 8.80 -23.11 -23.36
C ASP A 393 8.34 -23.25 -24.81
N ASN A 394 8.13 -22.11 -25.46
CA ASN A 394 7.75 -22.03 -26.87
C ASN A 394 8.93 -22.25 -27.84
N ASN A 395 10.18 -22.12 -27.37
CA ASN A 395 11.38 -22.06 -28.22
C ASN A 395 12.17 -23.38 -28.26
N GLY A 396 11.48 -24.50 -28.49
CA GLY A 396 12.11 -25.81 -28.71
C GLY A 396 12.00 -26.82 -27.56
N GLY A 397 11.13 -26.55 -26.58
CA GLY A 397 10.71 -27.51 -25.56
C GLY A 397 11.44 -27.43 -24.21
N MET A 398 10.66 -27.64 -23.14
CA MET A 398 11.09 -27.58 -21.74
C MET A 398 11.92 -28.82 -21.38
N ARG A 399 13.24 -28.72 -21.53
CA ARG A 399 14.15 -29.87 -21.31
C ARG A 399 14.08 -30.40 -19.87
N LYS A 400 13.87 -29.50 -18.90
CA LYS A 400 13.61 -29.81 -17.48
C LYS A 400 12.70 -28.73 -16.87
N GLY A 401 11.52 -29.12 -16.42
CA GLY A 401 10.66 -28.28 -15.57
C GLY A 401 11.20 -28.24 -14.14
N VAL A 402 10.57 -29.00 -13.23
CA VAL A 402 11.09 -29.28 -11.90
C VAL A 402 11.89 -30.59 -11.92
N SER A 403 13.17 -30.53 -11.54
CA SER A 403 14.06 -31.69 -11.43
C SER A 403 14.64 -31.80 -10.02
N ILE A 404 14.26 -32.86 -9.31
CA ILE A 404 14.83 -33.26 -8.04
C ILE A 404 15.85 -34.36 -8.32
N ASN A 405 17.13 -34.08 -8.09
CA ASN A 405 18.23 -35.00 -8.39
C ASN A 405 18.35 -36.11 -7.32
N ASP A 406 19.28 -37.04 -7.54
CA ASP A 406 19.41 -38.21 -6.69
C ASP A 406 20.09 -37.89 -5.35
N GLY A 407 19.80 -38.67 -4.31
CA GLY A 407 20.30 -38.46 -2.95
C GLY A 407 19.47 -37.48 -2.10
N VAL A 408 18.47 -36.80 -2.68
CA VAL A 408 17.66 -35.80 -1.97
C VAL A 408 16.87 -36.43 -0.81
N THR A 409 17.11 -35.95 0.41
CA THR A 409 16.45 -36.46 1.64
C THR A 409 15.31 -35.57 2.16
N GLY A 410 14.95 -34.53 1.43
CA GLY A 410 13.91 -33.56 1.79
C GLY A 410 12.47 -34.00 1.50
N ILE A 411 11.53 -33.10 1.77
CA ILE A 411 10.11 -33.19 1.36
C ILE A 411 9.90 -32.27 0.15
N THR A 412 9.40 -32.82 -0.97
CA THR A 412 9.04 -32.03 -2.16
C THR A 412 7.53 -31.96 -2.33
N ASN A 413 6.98 -30.76 -2.52
CA ASN A 413 5.58 -30.54 -2.88
C ASN A 413 5.50 -29.68 -4.14
N VAL A 414 4.85 -30.16 -5.20
CA VAL A 414 4.61 -29.41 -6.46
C VAL A 414 3.12 -29.45 -6.78
N SER A 415 2.43 -28.32 -6.66
CA SER A 415 0.96 -28.29 -6.77
C SER A 415 0.40 -27.06 -7.46
N SER A 416 -0.83 -27.21 -8.00
CA SER A 416 -1.62 -26.16 -8.65
C SER A 416 -0.88 -25.36 -9.74
N SER A 417 0.20 -25.90 -10.29
CA SER A 417 1.11 -25.21 -11.21
C SER A 417 0.84 -25.62 -12.66
N ILE A 418 1.16 -24.74 -13.61
CA ILE A 418 0.92 -24.96 -15.05
C ILE A 418 2.26 -25.20 -15.73
N PHE A 419 2.34 -26.27 -16.52
CA PHE A 419 3.48 -26.62 -17.37
C PHE A 419 3.03 -26.63 -18.83
N ASP A 420 3.50 -25.67 -19.63
CA ASP A 420 3.14 -25.47 -21.04
C ASP A 420 4.34 -25.65 -21.98
N GLY A 421 4.44 -26.83 -22.57
CA GLY A 421 5.43 -27.13 -23.59
C GLY A 421 5.88 -28.59 -23.62
N PRO A 422 6.41 -29.07 -24.77
CA PRO A 422 6.90 -30.43 -24.90
C PRO A 422 8.18 -30.60 -24.09
N GLY A 423 8.22 -31.56 -23.16
CA GLY A 423 9.30 -31.61 -22.19
C GLY A 423 9.16 -32.66 -21.10
N ASN A 424 10.03 -32.56 -20.09
CA ASN A 424 9.95 -33.32 -18.84
C ASN A 424 9.56 -32.36 -17.70
N PRO A 425 8.25 -32.21 -17.39
CA PRO A 425 7.78 -31.19 -16.45
C PRO A 425 8.11 -31.51 -14.98
N ILE A 426 8.02 -32.77 -14.54
CA ILE A 426 8.39 -33.18 -13.17
C ILE A 426 9.17 -34.49 -13.17
N SER A 427 10.41 -34.41 -12.70
CA SER A 427 11.35 -35.53 -12.59
C SER A 427 11.91 -35.63 -11.18
N ILE A 428 11.76 -36.78 -10.52
CA ILE A 428 12.29 -37.04 -9.18
C ILE A 428 13.14 -38.32 -9.23
N ALA A 429 14.43 -38.22 -8.87
CA ALA A 429 15.39 -39.33 -8.88
C ALA A 429 15.43 -40.09 -7.53
N THR A 430 15.92 -41.34 -7.55
CA THR A 430 15.39 -42.39 -6.65
C THR A 430 16.40 -43.46 -6.18
N GLY A 431 17.69 -43.13 -6.10
CA GLY A 431 18.74 -43.99 -5.55
C GLY A 431 18.86 -43.93 -4.02
N ALA A 432 18.21 -42.94 -3.38
CA ALA A 432 18.06 -42.81 -1.94
C ALA A 432 16.57 -42.75 -1.52
N PRO A 433 16.22 -43.12 -0.28
CA PRO A 433 14.86 -43.02 0.23
C PRO A 433 14.45 -41.54 0.42
N LEU A 434 13.64 -41.04 -0.51
CA LEU A 434 12.93 -39.75 -0.40
C LEU A 434 12.03 -39.78 0.86
N ARG A 435 11.98 -38.67 1.62
CA ARG A 435 11.12 -38.61 2.83
C ARG A 435 9.63 -38.55 2.50
N SER A 436 9.25 -37.68 1.57
CA SER A 436 7.89 -37.62 1.00
C SER A 436 7.92 -36.74 -0.26
N ALA A 437 7.03 -37.03 -1.21
CA ALA A 437 6.86 -36.26 -2.44
C ALA A 437 5.37 -36.14 -2.81
N THR A 438 4.84 -34.92 -2.81
CA THR A 438 3.46 -34.63 -3.20
C THR A 438 3.42 -33.93 -4.55
N VAL A 439 2.73 -34.51 -5.52
CA VAL A 439 2.45 -33.89 -6.82
C VAL A 439 0.93 -33.87 -7.01
N LEU A 440 0.31 -32.68 -7.06
CA LEU A 440 -1.16 -32.57 -6.95
C LEU A 440 -1.75 -31.36 -7.68
N GLY A 441 -2.74 -31.60 -8.53
CA GLY A 441 -3.56 -30.53 -9.14
C GLY A 441 -2.82 -29.66 -10.17
N ASN A 442 -1.67 -30.11 -10.68
CA ASN A 442 -0.95 -29.43 -11.75
C ASN A 442 -1.67 -29.59 -13.10
N SER A 443 -1.47 -28.62 -14.01
CA SER A 443 -1.98 -28.65 -15.38
C SER A 443 -0.85 -28.83 -16.37
N TYR A 444 -1.02 -29.76 -17.32
CA TYR A 444 -0.02 -30.07 -18.35
C TYR A 444 -0.58 -29.73 -19.73
N VAL A 445 0.00 -28.73 -20.36
CA VAL A 445 -0.37 -28.19 -21.68
C VAL A 445 0.78 -28.47 -22.65
N ASN A 446 0.48 -28.89 -23.87
CA ASN A 446 1.48 -29.21 -24.92
C ASN A 446 2.58 -30.23 -24.54
N ALA A 447 2.43 -30.96 -23.42
CA ALA A 447 3.43 -31.89 -22.90
C ALA A 447 3.59 -33.14 -23.77
N ALA A 448 4.81 -33.68 -23.81
CA ALA A 448 5.07 -34.98 -24.41
C ALA A 448 4.53 -36.12 -23.52
N ALA A 449 4.30 -37.29 -24.11
CA ALA A 449 3.69 -38.43 -23.39
C ALA A 449 4.53 -38.88 -22.18
N TYR A 450 3.84 -39.20 -21.08
CA TYR A 450 4.38 -39.48 -19.74
C TYR A 450 5.01 -38.24 -19.05
N PRO A 451 4.20 -37.26 -18.62
CA PRO A 451 4.71 -36.00 -18.05
C PRO A 451 5.39 -36.16 -16.68
N GLU A 452 4.95 -37.10 -15.84
CA GLU A 452 5.50 -37.27 -14.50
C GLU A 452 6.36 -38.53 -14.41
N THR A 453 7.62 -38.39 -13.97
CA THR A 453 8.45 -39.51 -13.54
C THR A 453 8.73 -39.42 -12.05
N VAL A 454 7.85 -40.08 -11.28
CA VAL A 454 8.07 -40.43 -9.86
C VAL A 454 8.27 -41.95 -9.79
N ARG A 455 9.35 -42.41 -9.15
CA ARG A 455 9.61 -43.85 -8.90
C ARG A 455 10.10 -44.02 -7.45
N GLY A 456 10.23 -45.27 -6.99
CA GLY A 456 11.05 -45.58 -5.81
C GLY A 456 10.57 -45.07 -4.44
N LEU A 457 9.26 -44.92 -4.20
CA LEU A 457 8.74 -44.74 -2.83
C LEU A 457 9.02 -46.00 -1.99
N SER A 458 10.11 -45.99 -1.23
CA SER A 458 10.46 -47.05 -0.28
C SER A 458 9.61 -46.91 0.98
N ASN A 459 8.50 -47.65 1.06
CA ASN A 459 7.61 -47.66 2.22
C ASN A 459 8.35 -48.22 3.46
N SER A 460 8.82 -47.33 4.34
CA SER A 460 9.62 -47.66 5.52
C SER A 460 8.90 -47.39 6.85
N GLY A 461 7.65 -47.86 6.95
CA GLY A 461 7.02 -48.19 8.23
C GLY A 461 6.06 -47.15 8.81
N THR A 462 5.08 -47.69 9.55
CA THR A 462 3.92 -47.01 10.16
C THR A 462 2.89 -46.44 9.17
N THR A 463 1.63 -46.41 9.62
CA THR A 463 0.42 -46.19 8.83
C THR A 463 0.17 -44.71 8.51
N ASP A 464 -0.72 -44.48 7.54
CA ASP A 464 -1.29 -43.19 7.13
C ASP A 464 -0.35 -42.22 6.41
N ASP A 465 -0.09 -42.50 5.13
CA ASP A 465 0.16 -41.44 4.15
C ASP A 465 -0.38 -41.83 2.75
N ALA A 466 -1.27 -41.00 2.18
CA ALA A 466 -2.09 -41.36 1.01
C ALA A 466 -1.59 -40.68 -0.29
N SER A 467 -0.76 -41.38 -1.06
CA SER A 467 -0.22 -40.90 -2.34
C SER A 467 -1.24 -41.01 -3.49
N HIS A 468 -1.94 -39.91 -3.77
CA HIS A 468 -2.91 -39.81 -4.86
C HIS A 468 -2.24 -39.58 -6.23
N LEU A 469 -1.94 -40.65 -6.98
CA LEU A 469 -1.59 -40.59 -8.40
C LEU A 469 -2.81 -40.87 -9.28
N LEU A 470 -3.32 -39.84 -9.96
CA LEU A 470 -4.44 -39.94 -10.92
C LEU A 470 -3.92 -40.08 -12.35
N GLY A 471 -4.28 -41.17 -13.04
CA GLY A 471 -4.03 -41.30 -14.50
C GLY A 471 -3.70 -42.70 -15.04
N ALA A 472 -3.45 -43.69 -14.18
CA ALA A 472 -3.11 -45.05 -14.63
C ALA A 472 -4.32 -45.76 -15.26
N THR A 473 -4.20 -46.16 -16.53
CA THR A 473 -5.20 -47.01 -17.21
C THR A 473 -4.95 -48.47 -16.85
N TRP A 474 -5.81 -49.05 -16.00
CA TRP A 474 -5.72 -50.45 -15.60
C TRP A 474 -6.50 -51.35 -16.56
N GLY A 475 -5.95 -52.54 -16.85
CA GLY A 475 -6.64 -53.57 -17.63
C GLY A 475 -7.91 -54.06 -16.93
N SER A 476 -8.90 -54.51 -17.72
CA SER A 476 -10.23 -54.88 -17.23
C SER A 476 -10.16 -55.95 -16.11
N PRO A 477 -10.74 -55.70 -14.92
CA PRO A 477 -10.92 -56.72 -13.90
C PRO A 477 -11.91 -57.79 -14.35
N ALA A 478 -11.72 -59.03 -13.88
CA ALA A 478 -12.73 -60.07 -14.02
C ALA A 478 -13.98 -59.77 -13.15
N ALA A 479 -15.10 -60.43 -13.44
CA ALA A 479 -16.38 -60.19 -12.76
C ALA A 479 -16.28 -60.44 -11.23
N ILE A 480 -16.79 -59.49 -10.45
CA ILE A 480 -16.75 -59.52 -8.98
C ILE A 480 -17.87 -60.42 -8.45
N GLY A 481 -17.50 -61.40 -7.62
CA GLY A 481 -18.44 -62.31 -6.94
C GLY A 481 -19.22 -61.63 -5.81
N ARG A 482 -20.41 -62.16 -5.51
CA ARG A 482 -21.45 -61.50 -4.70
C ARG A 482 -21.16 -61.39 -3.20
N ASP A 483 -20.38 -62.33 -2.63
CA ASP A 483 -20.51 -62.69 -1.22
C ASP A 483 -19.28 -62.35 -0.33
N VAL A 484 -18.62 -61.20 -0.58
CA VAL A 484 -17.58 -60.64 0.32
C VAL A 484 -17.78 -59.13 0.51
N PRO A 485 -17.97 -58.62 1.75
CA PRO A 485 -18.13 -57.19 1.99
C PRO A 485 -16.78 -56.46 1.98
N ASN A 486 -16.38 -55.96 0.81
CA ASN A 486 -15.25 -55.03 0.67
C ASN A 486 -15.69 -53.61 1.05
N ALA A 487 -15.16 -53.08 2.16
CA ALA A 487 -15.49 -51.75 2.68
C ALA A 487 -14.77 -50.58 1.95
N ALA A 488 -14.05 -50.84 0.85
CA ALA A 488 -13.23 -49.85 0.13
C ALA A 488 -13.43 -49.89 -1.41
N ALA A 489 -14.65 -50.11 -1.88
CA ALA A 489 -15.00 -50.04 -3.31
C ALA A 489 -16.00 -48.91 -3.61
N PHE A 490 -15.76 -48.17 -4.70
CA PHE A 490 -16.57 -47.06 -5.23
C PHE A 490 -16.61 -45.77 -4.38
N SER A 491 -15.71 -44.83 -4.67
CA SER A 491 -15.66 -43.49 -4.06
C SER A 491 -16.44 -42.40 -4.80
N SER A 492 -16.99 -42.69 -5.99
CA SER A 492 -17.88 -41.75 -6.72
C SER A 492 -18.82 -42.48 -7.67
N LEU A 493 -20.01 -41.90 -7.87
CA LEU A 493 -20.99 -42.29 -8.88
C LEU A 493 -21.01 -41.22 -9.98
N SER A 494 -20.19 -41.40 -11.02
CA SER A 494 -20.19 -40.51 -12.17
C SER A 494 -21.28 -40.91 -13.16
N ILE A 495 -22.21 -39.99 -13.44
CA ILE A 495 -23.28 -40.16 -14.42
C ILE A 495 -23.18 -39.00 -15.41
N GLY A 496 -23.21 -39.34 -16.70
CA GLY A 496 -23.15 -38.35 -17.79
C GLY A 496 -24.47 -37.57 -17.96
N SER A 497 -24.78 -37.19 -19.20
CA SER A 497 -25.92 -36.31 -19.55
C SER A 497 -27.33 -36.92 -19.38
N LYS A 498 -27.56 -37.76 -18.35
CA LYS A 498 -28.86 -38.36 -18.02
C LYS A 498 -29.21 -38.13 -16.55
N HIS A 499 -30.48 -37.83 -16.28
CA HIS A 499 -30.98 -37.66 -14.92
C HIS A 499 -30.83 -38.93 -14.07
N VAL A 500 -30.50 -38.73 -12.79
CA VAL A 500 -30.96 -39.63 -11.72
C VAL A 500 -32.40 -39.27 -11.39
N GLN A 501 -33.35 -40.12 -11.74
CA GLN A 501 -34.71 -40.06 -11.19
C GLN A 501 -34.87 -41.17 -10.16
N ALA A 502 -34.68 -40.83 -8.88
CA ALA A 502 -35.31 -41.57 -7.81
C ALA A 502 -36.83 -41.32 -7.90
N SER A 503 -37.62 -42.40 -7.84
CA SER A 503 -39.08 -42.36 -7.91
C SER A 503 -39.63 -43.45 -7.01
N ALA A 504 -39.64 -43.20 -5.71
CA ALA A 504 -40.12 -44.14 -4.70
C ALA A 504 -41.37 -43.63 -3.97
N VAL A 505 -42.31 -44.52 -3.71
CA VAL A 505 -43.53 -44.24 -2.92
C VAL A 505 -43.23 -44.41 -1.42
N SER A 506 -42.12 -43.80 -0.96
CA SER A 506 -41.55 -44.03 0.38
C SER A 506 -41.33 -42.73 1.14
N ARG A 507 -41.40 -42.79 2.48
CA ARG A 507 -41.10 -41.65 3.39
C ARG A 507 -39.64 -41.64 3.87
N THR A 508 -38.74 -42.20 3.07
CA THR A 508 -37.29 -42.24 3.30
C THR A 508 -36.60 -41.27 2.34
N PRO A 509 -35.50 -40.59 2.73
CA PRO A 509 -34.81 -39.68 1.83
C PRO A 509 -34.28 -40.43 0.60
N ASP A 510 -34.72 -40.03 -0.60
CA ASP A 510 -34.33 -40.65 -1.87
C ASP A 510 -32.81 -40.60 -2.15
N MET A 511 -32.13 -39.60 -1.57
CA MET A 511 -30.68 -39.48 -1.55
C MET A 511 -30.24 -38.96 -0.18
N SER A 512 -29.22 -39.58 0.42
CA SER A 512 -28.63 -39.16 1.70
C SER A 512 -27.11 -39.21 1.60
N ILE A 513 -26.43 -38.18 2.09
CA ILE A 513 -24.97 -38.08 2.11
C ILE A 513 -24.53 -38.18 3.57
N VAL A 514 -23.92 -39.31 3.92
CA VAL A 514 -23.39 -39.56 5.27
C VAL A 514 -21.90 -39.18 5.27
N GLY A 515 -21.63 -37.89 5.46
CA GLY A 515 -20.30 -37.30 5.43
C GLY A 515 -20.34 -35.77 5.59
N SER A 516 -19.17 -35.15 5.73
CA SER A 516 -19.09 -33.74 6.19
C SER A 516 -19.50 -32.68 5.17
N ASN A 517 -19.48 -32.98 3.86
CA ASN A 517 -19.59 -31.99 2.78
C ASN A 517 -20.45 -32.46 1.60
N LEU A 518 -21.14 -31.52 0.96
CA LEU A 518 -21.76 -31.65 -0.37
C LEU A 518 -21.22 -30.51 -1.26
N THR A 519 -20.59 -30.86 -2.38
CA THR A 519 -19.99 -29.89 -3.31
C THR A 519 -20.73 -29.88 -4.65
N LEU A 520 -21.26 -28.72 -5.04
CA LEU A 520 -21.82 -28.46 -6.37
C LEU A 520 -20.92 -27.47 -7.10
N GLN A 521 -20.13 -27.95 -8.08
CA GLN A 521 -19.11 -27.13 -8.75
C GLN A 521 -19.07 -27.32 -10.27
N THR A 522 -18.68 -26.27 -10.99
CA THR A 522 -18.41 -26.28 -12.44
C THR A 522 -17.08 -25.62 -12.73
N TRP A 523 -16.16 -26.35 -13.37
CA TRP A 523 -14.90 -25.83 -13.91
C TRP A 523 -15.00 -25.76 -15.44
N LYS A 524 -15.26 -24.56 -15.99
CA LYS A 524 -15.41 -24.31 -17.43
C LYS A 524 -15.37 -22.81 -17.73
N ASP A 525 -14.80 -22.44 -18.87
CA ASP A 525 -14.70 -21.05 -19.34
C ASP A 525 -15.99 -20.59 -20.06
N VAL A 526 -17.08 -20.45 -19.30
CA VAL A 526 -18.35 -19.85 -19.75
C VAL A 526 -19.05 -19.15 -18.59
N THR A 527 -19.92 -18.18 -18.88
CA THR A 527 -20.65 -17.36 -17.89
C THR A 527 -21.67 -18.12 -17.04
N ALA A 528 -22.00 -19.37 -17.36
CA ALA A 528 -23.04 -20.16 -16.68
C ALA A 528 -22.44 -21.11 -15.62
N SER A 529 -22.63 -20.81 -14.33
CA SER A 529 -22.10 -21.58 -13.18
C SER A 529 -23.01 -22.75 -12.75
N SER A 530 -22.64 -23.46 -11.68
CA SER A 530 -23.49 -24.38 -10.92
C SER A 530 -24.74 -23.67 -10.37
N TRP A 531 -25.84 -24.42 -10.23
CA TRP A 531 -27.06 -23.93 -9.58
C TRP A 531 -27.77 -25.07 -8.82
N LEU A 532 -28.35 -24.76 -7.66
CA LEU A 532 -29.26 -25.65 -6.94
C LEU A 532 -30.70 -25.24 -7.26
N SER A 533 -31.43 -26.08 -8.01
CA SER A 533 -32.86 -25.86 -8.26
C SER A 533 -33.70 -26.64 -7.26
N LEU A 534 -34.55 -25.94 -6.53
CA LEU A 534 -35.62 -26.51 -5.71
C LEU A 534 -36.94 -26.12 -6.37
N SER A 535 -37.78 -27.11 -6.68
CA SER A 535 -39.00 -26.93 -7.47
C SER A 535 -40.15 -27.77 -6.91
N HIS A 536 -41.30 -27.15 -6.69
CA HIS A 536 -42.51 -27.79 -6.17
C HIS A 536 -43.61 -27.79 -7.25
N SER A 537 -44.19 -28.97 -7.51
CA SER A 537 -45.40 -29.17 -8.31
C SER A 537 -46.49 -29.77 -7.42
N ARG A 538 -47.71 -29.22 -7.46
CA ARG A 538 -48.88 -29.79 -6.75
C ARG A 538 -49.51 -30.99 -7.48
N SER A 539 -48.93 -31.51 -8.55
CA SER A 539 -49.55 -32.61 -9.31
C SER A 539 -49.58 -33.90 -8.50
N SER A 540 -50.72 -34.59 -8.52
CA SER A 540 -50.88 -35.95 -8.01
C SER A 540 -50.25 -37.02 -8.92
N SER A 541 -49.74 -36.64 -10.09
CA SER A 541 -49.10 -37.54 -11.06
C SER A 541 -47.63 -37.18 -11.24
N VAL A 542 -46.73 -38.11 -10.91
CA VAL A 542 -45.26 -37.95 -11.02
C VAL A 542 -44.87 -37.56 -12.45
N GLY A 543 -43.95 -36.60 -12.57
CA GLY A 543 -43.47 -36.09 -13.86
C GLY A 543 -44.39 -35.07 -14.54
N THR A 544 -45.44 -34.58 -13.88
CA THR A 544 -46.36 -33.56 -14.43
C THR A 544 -46.48 -32.33 -13.51
N HIS A 545 -47.02 -31.23 -14.06
CA HIS A 545 -47.06 -29.93 -13.40
C HIS A 545 -48.45 -29.57 -12.87
N GLY A 546 -48.55 -29.30 -11.57
CA GLY A 546 -49.71 -28.68 -10.92
C GLY A 546 -49.29 -27.37 -10.26
N ALA A 547 -50.04 -26.29 -10.49
CA ALA A 547 -49.70 -24.96 -10.00
C ALA A 547 -49.70 -24.88 -8.46
N VAL A 548 -48.68 -24.25 -7.90
CA VAL A 548 -48.58 -23.92 -6.45
C VAL A 548 -49.62 -22.88 -6.02
N GLN A 549 -49.83 -22.76 -4.72
CA GLN A 549 -50.83 -21.87 -4.10
C GLN A 549 -50.19 -21.02 -2.99
N ALA A 550 -50.89 -19.99 -2.53
CA ALA A 550 -50.37 -19.11 -1.48
C ALA A 550 -50.07 -19.90 -0.19
N ASN A 551 -48.89 -19.66 0.39
CA ASN A 551 -48.22 -20.38 1.48
C ASN A 551 -47.63 -21.76 1.14
N ASP A 552 -47.64 -22.21 -0.12
CA ASP A 552 -46.80 -23.35 -0.52
C ASP A 552 -45.32 -22.98 -0.44
N MET A 553 -44.55 -23.77 0.32
CA MET A 553 -43.09 -23.73 0.29
C MET A 553 -42.61 -24.25 -1.07
N LEU A 554 -41.79 -23.48 -1.78
CA LEU A 554 -41.21 -23.86 -3.08
C LEU A 554 -39.91 -24.65 -2.92
N GLY A 555 -39.20 -24.39 -1.82
CA GLY A 555 -37.94 -25.02 -1.44
C GLY A 555 -37.25 -24.23 -0.33
N GLY A 556 -36.26 -24.82 0.31
CA GLY A 556 -35.46 -24.14 1.33
C GLY A 556 -34.36 -25.02 1.91
N LEU A 557 -33.58 -24.42 2.80
CA LEU A 557 -32.52 -25.04 3.59
C LEU A 557 -33.00 -25.15 5.05
N SER A 558 -32.92 -26.37 5.61
CA SER A 558 -33.15 -26.64 7.03
C SER A 558 -31.80 -26.75 7.74
N PHE A 559 -31.63 -26.05 8.85
CA PHE A 559 -30.50 -26.20 9.76
C PHE A 559 -31.00 -26.94 10.99
N GLU A 560 -30.40 -28.10 11.30
CA GLU A 560 -30.92 -29.03 12.31
C GLU A 560 -29.87 -29.38 13.37
N GLY A 561 -30.30 -29.50 14.62
CA GLY A 561 -29.49 -29.96 15.74
C GLY A 561 -30.12 -31.20 16.39
N SER A 562 -29.31 -32.09 16.94
CA SER A 562 -29.84 -33.23 17.71
C SER A 562 -30.26 -32.78 19.12
N ASP A 563 -31.47 -33.16 19.54
CA ASP A 563 -31.92 -33.03 20.94
C ASP A 563 -31.44 -34.18 21.85
N GLY A 564 -30.59 -35.07 21.32
CA GLY A 564 -30.15 -36.32 21.97
C GLY A 564 -31.03 -37.53 21.63
N THR A 565 -32.21 -37.33 21.04
CA THR A 565 -33.13 -38.38 20.58
C THR A 565 -33.37 -38.33 19.07
N ALA A 566 -33.50 -37.13 18.49
CA ALA A 566 -33.75 -36.89 17.08
C ALA A 566 -33.14 -35.57 16.63
N PHE A 567 -32.89 -35.44 15.32
CA PHE A 567 -32.64 -34.14 14.72
C PHE A 567 -33.91 -33.28 14.75
N ARG A 568 -33.73 -32.02 15.14
CA ARG A 568 -34.74 -30.96 15.15
C ARG A 568 -34.24 -29.83 14.29
N SER A 569 -35.00 -29.46 13.26
CA SER A 569 -34.82 -28.18 12.59
C SER A 569 -34.89 -27.05 13.63
N SER A 570 -33.99 -26.07 13.54
CA SER A 570 -33.82 -24.97 14.51
C SER A 570 -33.78 -23.59 13.83
N ALA A 571 -33.31 -23.54 12.59
CA ALA A 571 -33.42 -22.38 11.71
C ALA A 571 -33.69 -22.81 10.25
N GLN A 572 -34.30 -21.94 9.47
CA GLN A 572 -34.66 -22.21 8.07
C GLN A 572 -34.50 -20.97 7.18
N ILE A 573 -34.10 -21.20 5.93
CA ILE A 573 -34.14 -20.20 4.85
C ILE A 573 -34.96 -20.82 3.71
N ALA A 574 -36.16 -20.30 3.46
CA ALA A 574 -37.10 -20.95 2.54
C ALA A 574 -37.93 -19.95 1.72
N ALA A 575 -38.19 -20.30 0.47
CA ALA A 575 -39.04 -19.55 -0.45
C ALA A 575 -40.49 -20.06 -0.38
N TYR A 576 -41.45 -19.14 -0.34
CA TYR A 576 -42.88 -19.44 -0.29
C TYR A 576 -43.63 -18.67 -1.36
N ALA A 577 -44.57 -19.33 -2.04
CA ALA A 577 -45.54 -18.63 -2.87
C ALA A 577 -46.45 -17.74 -1.99
N THR A 578 -46.64 -16.48 -2.36
CA THR A 578 -47.44 -15.49 -1.62
C THR A 578 -48.81 -15.24 -2.23
N GLY A 579 -49.05 -15.72 -3.46
CA GLY A 579 -50.28 -15.51 -4.21
C GLY A 579 -50.52 -16.60 -5.25
N THR A 580 -51.53 -16.41 -6.09
CA THR A 580 -51.87 -17.36 -7.17
C THR A 580 -50.90 -17.17 -8.35
N PRO A 581 -50.28 -18.25 -8.88
CA PRO A 581 -49.51 -18.21 -10.12
C PRO A 581 -50.29 -17.65 -11.32
N SER A 582 -49.61 -16.93 -12.20
CA SER A 582 -50.17 -16.42 -13.45
C SER A 582 -49.16 -16.51 -14.60
N GLY A 583 -49.42 -17.37 -15.59
CA GLY A 583 -48.56 -17.54 -16.76
C GLY A 583 -47.11 -17.87 -16.40
N THR A 584 -46.22 -16.89 -16.53
CA THR A 584 -44.77 -16.99 -16.25
C THR A 584 -44.37 -16.47 -14.85
N HIS A 585 -45.32 -16.04 -14.02
CA HIS A 585 -45.06 -15.41 -12.72
C HIS A 585 -45.60 -16.23 -11.54
N ILE A 586 -44.74 -16.48 -10.55
CA ILE A 586 -45.09 -17.03 -9.24
C ILE A 586 -44.85 -15.92 -8.19
N PRO A 587 -45.88 -15.30 -7.60
CA PRO A 587 -45.68 -14.36 -6.50
C PRO A 587 -44.99 -15.10 -5.35
N THR A 588 -43.82 -14.63 -4.91
CA THR A 588 -42.92 -15.36 -3.99
C THR A 588 -42.30 -14.42 -2.97
N GLU A 589 -42.10 -14.89 -1.73
CA GLU A 589 -41.22 -14.25 -0.73
C GLU A 589 -40.16 -15.24 -0.22
N VAL A 590 -38.99 -14.74 0.18
CA VAL A 590 -37.95 -15.53 0.87
C VAL A 590 -38.01 -15.23 2.35
N ARG A 591 -38.20 -16.24 3.20
CA ARG A 591 -38.29 -16.13 4.66
C ARG A 591 -37.02 -16.64 5.33
N PHE A 592 -36.48 -15.84 6.26
CA PHE A 592 -35.48 -16.26 7.24
C PHE A 592 -36.20 -16.51 8.56
N ALA A 593 -36.19 -17.75 9.04
CA ALA A 593 -36.94 -18.18 10.21
C ALA A 593 -36.06 -18.88 11.25
N SER A 594 -36.44 -18.75 12.51
CA SER A 594 -35.87 -19.51 13.62
C SER A 594 -36.99 -20.04 14.51
N ASP A 595 -36.71 -21.13 15.22
CA ASP A 595 -37.58 -21.56 16.31
C ASP A 595 -37.73 -20.46 17.37
N ASN A 596 -38.84 -20.49 18.10
CA ASN A 596 -39.15 -19.66 19.26
C ASN A 596 -39.44 -20.49 20.53
N GLY A 597 -39.26 -21.82 20.47
CA GLY A 597 -39.61 -22.79 21.52
C GLY A 597 -41.03 -23.36 21.40
N ILE A 598 -41.79 -22.95 20.38
CA ILE A 598 -43.19 -23.34 20.12
C ILE A 598 -43.41 -23.61 18.62
N SER A 599 -42.85 -22.76 17.74
CA SER A 599 -42.98 -22.84 16.29
C SER A 599 -41.90 -22.04 15.55
N PHE A 600 -41.73 -22.31 14.25
CA PHE A 600 -40.90 -21.48 13.38
C PHE A 600 -41.53 -20.10 13.17
N ALA A 601 -40.89 -19.09 13.74
CA ALA A 601 -41.19 -17.70 13.46
C ALA A 601 -40.24 -17.19 12.38
N ALA A 602 -40.79 -16.76 11.25
CA ALA A 602 -40.06 -15.86 10.35
C ALA A 602 -39.65 -14.60 11.14
N ARG A 603 -38.43 -14.11 10.92
CA ARG A 603 -37.87 -12.91 11.56
C ARG A 603 -37.68 -11.78 10.55
N MET A 604 -37.19 -12.14 9.37
CA MET A 604 -36.92 -11.25 8.25
C MET A 604 -37.40 -11.90 6.95
N ARG A 605 -37.85 -11.10 5.98
CA ARG A 605 -38.27 -11.57 4.66
C ARG A 605 -37.77 -10.65 3.55
N ILE A 606 -37.60 -11.22 2.36
CA ILE A 606 -37.60 -10.45 1.11
C ILE A 606 -38.97 -10.65 0.47
N ASP A 607 -39.78 -9.60 0.38
CA ASP A 607 -41.15 -9.67 -0.13
C ASP A 607 -41.22 -9.77 -1.67
N GLY A 608 -42.43 -9.99 -2.19
CA GLY A 608 -42.66 -10.09 -3.64
C GLY A 608 -42.47 -8.78 -4.44
N ASN A 609 -42.22 -7.66 -3.77
CA ASN A 609 -41.85 -6.37 -4.38
C ASN A 609 -40.33 -6.13 -4.32
N GLY A 610 -39.56 -7.01 -3.68
CA GLY A 610 -38.12 -6.88 -3.46
C GLY A 610 -37.72 -6.15 -2.17
N ASN A 611 -38.66 -5.82 -1.28
CA ASN A 611 -38.36 -5.15 -0.01
C ASN A 611 -37.77 -6.14 1.00
N LEU A 612 -36.69 -5.76 1.68
CA LEU A 612 -36.23 -6.45 2.89
C LEU A 612 -37.02 -5.92 4.10
N VAL A 613 -37.85 -6.77 4.70
CA VAL A 613 -38.81 -6.38 5.75
C VAL A 613 -38.69 -7.25 7.01
N PRO A 614 -39.01 -6.73 8.20
CA PRO A 614 -39.27 -7.56 9.37
C PRO A 614 -40.51 -8.43 9.11
N ALA A 615 -40.53 -9.63 9.67
CA ALA A 615 -41.63 -10.57 9.44
C ALA A 615 -42.94 -10.23 10.18
N GLY A 616 -42.96 -9.16 10.97
CA GLY A 616 -44.13 -8.57 11.61
C GLY A 616 -43.88 -7.08 11.87
N ASP A 617 -44.91 -6.26 11.74
CA ASP A 617 -44.80 -4.81 11.93
C ASP A 617 -44.45 -4.45 13.38
N ASN A 618 -43.57 -3.46 13.55
CA ASN A 618 -43.04 -2.95 14.82
C ASN A 618 -42.57 -4.01 15.85
N LEU A 619 -42.28 -5.24 15.40
CA LEU A 619 -42.04 -6.40 16.27
C LEU A 619 -40.55 -6.75 16.45
N TYR A 620 -39.70 -6.42 15.47
CA TYR A 620 -38.30 -6.83 15.43
C TYR A 620 -37.35 -5.65 15.16
N SER A 621 -36.37 -5.46 16.05
CA SER A 621 -35.31 -4.47 15.92
C SER A 621 -34.20 -4.93 14.97
N LEU A 622 -33.63 -4.00 14.20
CA LEU A 622 -32.42 -4.25 13.41
C LEU A 622 -31.17 -4.18 14.30
N GLY A 623 -30.95 -5.23 15.09
CA GLY A 623 -29.89 -5.31 16.10
C GLY A 623 -30.41 -5.08 17.54
N ALA A 624 -29.48 -5.03 18.49
CA ALA A 624 -29.75 -4.98 19.93
C ALA A 624 -28.84 -3.96 20.65
N SER A 625 -29.13 -3.64 21.91
CA SER A 625 -28.35 -2.70 22.72
C SER A 625 -26.87 -3.10 22.86
N THR A 626 -26.56 -4.40 22.84
CA THR A 626 -25.22 -5.00 22.91
C THR A 626 -24.60 -5.33 21.55
N GLN A 627 -25.38 -5.40 20.47
CA GLN A 627 -24.94 -5.80 19.13
C GLN A 627 -25.58 -4.89 18.08
N ARG A 628 -24.82 -3.90 17.61
CA ARG A 628 -25.31 -2.82 16.73
C ARG A 628 -24.56 -2.84 15.41
N TRP A 629 -25.25 -2.43 14.34
CA TRP A 629 -24.60 -2.12 13.07
C TRP A 629 -23.69 -0.90 13.23
N SER A 630 -22.47 -0.96 12.71
CA SER A 630 -21.50 0.13 12.79
C SER A 630 -21.81 1.28 11.83
N ASN A 631 -22.35 0.96 10.65
CA ASN A 631 -22.73 1.90 9.59
C ASN A 631 -24.06 1.46 8.96
N LEU A 632 -24.83 2.41 8.43
CA LEU A 632 -25.99 2.17 7.57
C LEU A 632 -25.80 2.90 6.23
N TYR A 633 -25.60 2.14 5.16
CA TYR A 633 -25.45 2.68 3.80
C TYR A 633 -26.80 2.66 3.07
N ALA A 634 -27.54 3.76 3.17
CA ALA A 634 -28.82 3.93 2.49
C ALA A 634 -28.89 5.31 1.80
N ALA A 635 -29.46 5.37 0.59
CA ALA A 635 -29.59 6.62 -0.16
C ALA A 635 -30.57 7.62 0.50
N LYS A 636 -31.53 7.12 1.30
CA LYS A 636 -32.45 7.87 2.15
C LYS A 636 -32.76 7.04 3.41
N ALA A 637 -32.95 7.71 4.54
CA ALA A 637 -33.49 7.09 5.75
C ALA A 637 -34.91 7.61 6.00
N HIS A 638 -35.89 6.72 5.99
CA HIS A 638 -37.27 7.04 6.35
C HIS A 638 -37.53 6.51 7.77
N ALA A 639 -37.58 7.42 8.75
CA ALA A 639 -37.69 7.08 10.16
C ALA A 639 -38.68 7.99 10.89
N THR A 640 -39.51 7.41 11.76
CA THR A 640 -40.49 8.14 12.60
C THR A 640 -39.80 9.07 13.60
N SER A 641 -38.61 8.69 14.07
CA SER A 641 -37.74 9.50 14.91
C SER A 641 -36.28 9.06 14.74
N VAL A 642 -35.34 9.95 15.07
CA VAL A 642 -33.91 9.67 15.12
C VAL A 642 -33.39 10.07 16.50
N ALA A 643 -33.18 9.08 17.37
CA ALA A 643 -32.59 9.28 18.69
C ALA A 643 -31.11 8.86 18.66
N ALA A 644 -30.23 9.75 19.12
CA ALA A 644 -28.79 9.51 19.17
C ALA A 644 -28.23 9.92 20.54
N THR A 645 -27.41 9.05 21.15
CA THR A 645 -26.61 9.38 22.34
C THR A 645 -25.25 9.99 22.00
N GLY A 646 -24.82 9.88 20.73
CA GLY A 646 -23.71 10.65 20.16
C GLY A 646 -24.22 11.80 19.28
N PRO A 647 -23.32 12.66 18.75
CA PRO A 647 -23.70 13.79 17.92
C PRO A 647 -24.18 13.34 16.53
N ILE A 648 -25.16 14.05 15.98
CA ILE A 648 -25.56 13.94 14.57
C ILE A 648 -24.70 14.91 13.76
N LEU A 649 -23.80 14.39 12.94
CA LEU A 649 -22.80 15.16 12.18
C LEU A 649 -22.92 14.92 10.68
N SER A 650 -22.58 15.93 9.87
CA SER A 650 -22.32 15.77 8.44
C SER A 650 -20.81 15.82 8.17
N SER A 651 -20.33 14.97 7.25
CA SER A 651 -18.95 14.95 6.75
C SER A 651 -18.82 15.49 5.31
N GLY A 652 -19.93 15.78 4.63
CA GLY A 652 -19.92 16.29 3.26
C GLY A 652 -19.67 17.80 3.22
N ALA A 653 -18.68 18.25 2.43
CA ALA A 653 -18.33 19.68 2.32
C ALA A 653 -19.46 20.60 1.84
N THR A 654 -20.49 20.04 1.20
CA THR A 654 -21.72 20.72 0.74
C THR A 654 -23.01 20.15 1.37
N GLY A 655 -22.89 19.15 2.24
CA GLY A 655 -24.03 18.49 2.90
C GLY A 655 -24.12 18.89 4.37
N GLY A 656 -25.33 19.05 4.90
CA GLY A 656 -25.54 19.51 6.27
C GLY A 656 -26.68 18.80 7.00
N VAL A 657 -26.78 19.05 8.30
CA VAL A 657 -27.95 18.70 9.12
C VAL A 657 -28.89 19.90 9.12
N GLY A 658 -30.16 19.70 8.74
CA GLY A 658 -31.12 20.80 8.62
C GLY A 658 -32.44 20.38 7.99
N TYR A 659 -33.24 21.37 7.57
CA TYR A 659 -34.55 21.16 6.96
C TYR A 659 -34.44 21.11 5.43
N MET A 660 -35.26 20.26 4.80
CA MET A 660 -35.37 20.18 3.34
C MET A 660 -36.25 21.31 2.76
N GLU A 661 -36.15 21.52 1.46
CA GLU A 661 -37.08 22.38 0.71
C GLU A 661 -38.54 21.95 0.94
N GLY A 662 -39.45 22.93 1.04
CA GLY A 662 -40.86 22.72 1.39
C GLY A 662 -41.16 22.64 2.90
N ALA A 663 -40.16 22.51 3.78
CA ALA A 663 -40.37 22.55 5.23
C ALA A 663 -40.42 23.97 5.83
N GLY A 664 -40.05 24.99 5.05
CA GLY A 664 -40.07 26.40 5.44
C GLY A 664 -41.05 27.24 4.61
N GLY A 665 -41.14 28.53 4.91
CA GLY A 665 -41.98 29.48 4.16
C GLY A 665 -41.43 30.92 4.16
N VAL A 666 -42.16 31.84 3.54
CA VAL A 666 -41.75 33.24 3.33
C VAL A 666 -42.86 34.19 3.78
N ALA A 667 -42.48 35.33 4.38
CA ALA A 667 -43.41 36.40 4.76
C ALA A 667 -42.75 37.80 4.68
N THR A 668 -43.58 38.86 4.68
CA THR A 668 -43.12 40.26 4.54
C THR A 668 -43.83 41.15 5.57
N GLN A 669 -43.11 42.08 6.19
CA GLN A 669 -43.70 43.08 7.08
C GLN A 669 -44.51 44.13 6.30
N ALA A 670 -45.80 44.29 6.64
CA ALA A 670 -46.71 45.17 5.91
C ALA A 670 -46.48 46.68 6.14
N ILE A 671 -46.44 47.14 7.40
CA ILE A 671 -46.61 48.57 7.72
C ILE A 671 -45.31 49.26 8.18
N SER A 672 -44.52 48.62 9.05
CA SER A 672 -43.34 49.18 9.70
C SER A 672 -42.32 48.10 10.10
N LYS A 673 -41.09 48.50 10.44
CA LYS A 673 -40.08 47.58 11.04
C LYS A 673 -40.52 46.95 12.37
N THR A 674 -41.52 47.51 13.05
CA THR A 674 -42.11 46.98 14.29
C THR A 674 -43.37 46.13 14.06
N THR A 675 -43.83 46.00 12.82
CA THR A 675 -45.05 45.25 12.49
C THR A 675 -44.81 43.75 12.64
N GLY A 676 -45.69 43.09 13.40
CA GLY A 676 -45.64 41.63 13.57
C GLY A 676 -45.88 40.86 12.27
N VAL A 677 -45.37 39.64 12.21
CA VAL A 677 -45.44 38.73 11.06
C VAL A 677 -46.00 37.39 11.52
N THR A 678 -46.83 36.74 10.72
CA THR A 678 -47.32 35.38 11.01
C THR A 678 -46.78 34.41 9.97
N LEU A 679 -46.05 33.38 10.41
CA LEU A 679 -45.48 32.35 9.53
C LEU A 679 -45.27 31.05 10.32
N ASN A 680 -46.17 30.08 10.15
CA ASN A 680 -46.27 28.86 10.96
C ASN A 680 -45.39 27.71 10.43
N THR A 681 -44.07 27.90 10.34
CA THR A 681 -43.12 26.91 9.77
C THR A 681 -41.87 26.73 10.64
N VAL A 682 -41.20 25.57 10.55
CA VAL A 682 -39.97 25.27 11.33
C VAL A 682 -38.76 26.12 10.92
N ALA A 683 -38.77 26.65 9.70
CA ALA A 683 -37.79 27.59 9.19
C ALA A 683 -38.47 28.58 8.25
N GLY A 684 -37.81 29.68 7.89
CA GLY A 684 -38.35 30.58 6.89
C GLY A 684 -37.56 31.86 6.68
N GLN A 685 -38.11 32.69 5.79
CA GLN A 685 -37.54 33.97 5.40
C GLN A 685 -38.55 35.10 5.66
N ILE A 686 -38.10 36.18 6.31
CA ILE A 686 -38.92 37.36 6.63
C ILE A 686 -38.29 38.60 6.02
N THR A 687 -38.96 39.22 5.04
CA THR A 687 -38.56 40.50 4.47
C THR A 687 -39.05 41.64 5.36
N MET A 688 -38.14 42.40 5.97
CA MET A 688 -38.49 43.57 6.79
C MET A 688 -38.92 44.76 5.94
N ASN A 689 -39.77 45.59 6.53
CA ASN A 689 -40.32 46.79 5.91
C ASN A 689 -39.26 47.93 5.81
N SER A 690 -39.38 48.81 4.81
CA SER A 690 -38.43 49.89 4.49
C SER A 690 -38.56 51.14 5.37
N ALA A 691 -39.44 51.18 6.36
CA ALA A 691 -39.56 52.30 7.29
C ALA A 691 -38.22 52.63 7.97
N GLN A 692 -37.85 53.91 7.98
CA GLN A 692 -36.56 54.39 8.46
C GLN A 692 -36.27 53.98 9.91
N LEU A 693 -35.07 53.43 10.15
CA LEU A 693 -34.51 53.25 11.49
C LEU A 693 -33.38 54.26 11.72
N ALA A 694 -33.49 55.08 12.76
CA ALA A 694 -32.50 56.10 13.10
C ALA A 694 -31.13 55.49 13.48
N ALA A 695 -30.08 56.31 13.45
CA ALA A 695 -28.76 55.95 13.95
C ALA A 695 -28.83 55.52 15.43
N SER A 696 -28.10 54.46 15.80
CA SER A 696 -28.05 53.88 17.15
C SER A 696 -29.41 53.47 17.74
N ALA A 697 -30.41 53.17 16.91
CA ALA A 697 -31.77 52.81 17.33
C ALA A 697 -32.12 51.34 17.03
N SER A 698 -33.01 50.78 17.85
CA SER A 698 -33.59 49.43 17.66
C SER A 698 -35.05 49.49 17.18
N ALA A 699 -35.45 48.54 16.34
CA ALA A 699 -36.85 48.22 16.06
C ALA A 699 -37.09 46.73 16.31
N CYS A 700 -38.14 46.39 17.06
CA CYS A 700 -38.50 45.00 17.39
C CYS A 700 -39.91 44.66 16.91
N PHE A 701 -40.11 43.41 16.48
CA PHE A 701 -41.42 42.87 16.06
C PHE A 701 -41.63 41.43 16.55
N MET A 702 -42.89 41.01 16.61
CA MET A 702 -43.25 39.62 16.94
C MET A 702 -43.39 38.78 15.67
N LEU A 703 -42.69 37.65 15.63
CA LEU A 703 -43.06 36.51 14.79
C LEU A 703 -44.09 35.68 15.56
N ASN A 704 -45.32 35.60 15.03
CA ASN A 704 -46.32 34.62 15.42
C ASN A 704 -46.08 33.35 14.59
N ASN A 705 -45.79 32.24 15.25
CA ASN A 705 -45.49 30.96 14.62
C ASN A 705 -45.94 29.83 15.55
N SER A 706 -47.06 29.20 15.25
CA SER A 706 -47.68 28.13 16.06
C SER A 706 -46.82 26.87 16.20
N VAL A 707 -45.69 26.78 15.48
CA VAL A 707 -44.73 25.68 15.60
C VAL A 707 -43.76 25.91 16.77
N ILE A 708 -43.57 27.14 17.24
CA ILE A 708 -42.60 27.48 18.31
C ILE A 708 -43.11 27.04 19.69
N SER A 709 -42.27 26.30 20.44
CA SER A 709 -42.43 26.05 21.86
C SER A 709 -41.68 27.08 22.71
N ALA A 710 -42.07 27.26 23.97
CA ALA A 710 -41.35 28.14 24.91
C ALA A 710 -39.95 27.62 25.30
N TYR A 711 -39.57 26.41 24.88
CA TYR A 711 -38.24 25.81 25.09
C TYR A 711 -37.41 25.74 23.80
N ASP A 712 -37.96 26.15 22.66
CA ASP A 712 -37.24 26.15 21.38
C ASP A 712 -36.21 27.29 21.35
N THR A 713 -35.13 27.09 20.59
CA THR A 713 -34.14 28.15 20.32
C THR A 713 -34.22 28.59 18.87
N ILE A 714 -34.13 29.89 18.64
CA ILE A 714 -34.27 30.49 17.31
C ILE A 714 -32.88 30.81 16.76
N SER A 715 -32.43 30.05 15.77
CA SER A 715 -31.29 30.44 14.95
C SER A 715 -31.76 31.49 13.94
N ARG A 716 -31.00 32.56 13.76
CA ARG A 716 -31.39 33.75 12.98
C ARG A 716 -30.19 34.47 12.37
N SER A 717 -30.33 34.92 11.13
CA SER A 717 -29.34 35.75 10.44
C SER A 717 -30.00 36.75 9.48
N ILE A 718 -29.34 37.88 9.26
CA ILE A 718 -29.65 38.76 8.13
C ILE A 718 -29.01 38.12 6.88
N ALA A 719 -29.82 37.73 5.91
CA ALA A 719 -29.42 37.01 4.71
C ALA A 719 -29.12 37.94 3.53
N SER A 720 -29.88 39.03 3.39
CA SER A 720 -29.71 40.04 2.33
C SER A 720 -30.47 41.34 2.67
N GLY A 721 -30.53 42.29 1.74
CA GLY A 721 -31.34 43.50 1.86
C GLY A 721 -30.85 44.53 2.90
N ALA A 722 -29.59 44.43 3.31
CA ALA A 722 -28.97 45.24 4.36
C ALA A 722 -27.51 45.57 4.03
N THR A 723 -27.04 46.76 4.40
CA THR A 723 -25.62 47.13 4.34
C THR A 723 -24.80 46.33 5.35
N ALA A 724 -23.70 45.73 4.90
CA ALA A 724 -22.86 44.88 5.73
C ALA A 724 -22.28 45.63 6.94
N GLY A 725 -22.49 45.10 8.14
CA GLY A 725 -22.06 45.71 9.40
C GLY A 725 -22.92 46.88 9.90
N ALA A 726 -23.93 47.33 9.15
CA ALA A 726 -24.80 48.42 9.56
C ALA A 726 -25.83 48.02 10.64
N TYR A 727 -26.25 46.74 10.67
CA TYR A 727 -27.20 46.23 11.66
C TYR A 727 -26.70 44.99 12.41
N SER A 728 -27.19 44.81 13.65
CA SER A 728 -27.29 43.50 14.30
C SER A 728 -28.74 43.05 14.35
N LEU A 729 -28.94 41.73 14.44
CA LEU A 729 -30.24 41.10 14.59
C LEU A 729 -30.19 40.14 15.78
N ASP A 730 -31.14 40.30 16.70
CA ASP A 730 -31.26 39.49 17.89
C ASP A 730 -32.69 38.98 18.12
N VAL A 731 -32.81 37.96 18.98
CA VAL A 731 -34.09 37.45 19.47
C VAL A 731 -34.04 37.55 20.98
N ASP A 732 -34.86 38.41 21.56
CA ASP A 732 -34.81 38.78 22.99
C ASP A 732 -35.94 38.16 23.83
N ALA A 733 -36.93 37.54 23.18
CA ALA A 733 -37.92 36.69 23.83
C ALA A 733 -38.36 35.54 22.91
N VAL A 734 -38.57 34.35 23.49
CA VAL A 734 -39.24 33.20 22.87
C VAL A 734 -40.36 32.75 23.81
N GLY A 735 -41.51 32.38 23.25
CA GLY A 735 -42.68 31.93 24.00
C GLY A 735 -43.50 30.93 23.19
N SER A 736 -44.52 30.33 23.81
CA SER A 736 -45.41 29.43 23.08
C SER A 736 -46.06 30.16 21.90
N GLY A 737 -45.91 29.61 20.69
CA GLY A 737 -46.41 30.18 19.45
C GLY A 737 -45.72 31.48 18.98
N THR A 738 -44.63 31.94 19.61
CA THR A 738 -44.09 33.30 19.36
C THR A 738 -42.57 33.43 19.55
N ALA A 739 -41.95 34.33 18.79
CA ALA A 739 -40.59 34.82 19.04
C ALA A 739 -40.49 36.32 18.71
N ARG A 740 -39.75 37.09 19.52
CA ARG A 740 -39.53 38.53 19.31
C ARG A 740 -38.18 38.76 18.66
N PHE A 741 -38.18 39.37 17.48
CA PHE A 741 -36.97 39.75 16.74
C PHE A 741 -36.70 41.24 16.91
N CYS A 742 -35.44 41.61 17.14
CA CYS A 742 -34.99 43.00 17.29
C CYS A 742 -33.83 43.28 16.33
N LEU A 743 -33.97 44.31 15.51
CA LEU A 743 -32.93 44.84 14.62
C LEU A 743 -32.38 46.15 15.20
N HIS A 744 -31.06 46.27 15.37
CA HIS A 744 -30.40 47.51 15.83
C HIS A 744 -29.51 48.10 14.73
N ASN A 745 -29.58 49.41 14.51
CA ASN A 745 -28.74 50.14 13.55
C ASN A 745 -27.49 50.72 14.24
N HIS A 746 -26.32 50.14 13.96
CA HIS A 746 -25.03 50.58 14.51
C HIS A 746 -24.37 51.69 13.67
N SER A 747 -24.94 52.07 12.52
CA SER A 747 -24.39 53.13 11.68
C SER A 747 -24.71 54.53 12.22
N GLY A 748 -23.88 55.51 11.85
CA GLY A 748 -24.11 56.93 12.13
C GLY A 748 -25.18 57.60 11.24
N ALA A 749 -25.98 56.82 10.50
CA ALA A 749 -26.99 57.30 9.56
C ALA A 749 -28.36 56.67 9.82
N SER A 750 -29.43 57.35 9.43
CA SER A 750 -30.78 56.78 9.44
C SER A 750 -31.03 55.96 8.17
N LEU A 751 -31.33 54.67 8.31
CA LEU A 751 -31.36 53.70 7.21
C LEU A 751 -32.79 53.20 6.94
N SER A 752 -33.17 53.14 5.66
CA SER A 752 -34.51 52.75 5.17
C SER A 752 -34.48 51.44 4.36
N GLU A 753 -33.49 50.60 4.62
CA GLU A 753 -33.25 49.34 3.91
C GLU A 753 -34.30 48.27 4.27
N THR A 754 -34.37 47.17 3.52
CA THR A 754 -35.30 46.04 3.76
C THR A 754 -34.55 44.74 4.13
N PRO A 755 -33.98 44.63 5.34
CA PRO A 755 -33.28 43.42 5.77
C PRO A 755 -34.15 42.16 5.60
N VAL A 756 -33.58 41.15 4.96
CA VAL A 756 -34.21 39.83 4.79
C VAL A 756 -33.63 38.92 5.86
N ILE A 757 -34.48 38.42 6.75
CA ILE A 757 -34.10 37.56 7.87
C ILE A 757 -34.34 36.11 7.49
N ASN A 758 -33.32 35.25 7.61
CA ASN A 758 -33.52 33.80 7.66
C ASN A 758 -33.64 33.36 9.13
N PHE A 759 -34.57 32.44 9.44
CA PHE A 759 -34.69 31.82 10.76
C PHE A 759 -34.90 30.30 10.70
N ALA A 760 -34.54 29.62 11.79
CA ALA A 760 -34.81 28.20 12.01
C ALA A 760 -35.11 27.93 13.50
N VAL A 761 -36.12 27.10 13.77
CA VAL A 761 -36.64 26.76 15.10
C VAL A 761 -36.03 25.44 15.57
N ILE A 762 -34.92 25.52 16.30
CA ILE A 762 -34.24 24.36 16.87
C ILE A 762 -35.01 23.91 18.11
N LYS A 763 -35.52 22.67 18.08
CA LYS A 763 -36.40 22.12 19.11
C LYS A 763 -35.65 21.88 20.43
N GLY A 764 -36.27 22.33 21.52
CA GLY A 764 -35.78 22.13 22.88
C GLY A 764 -36.88 21.62 23.82
N ALA A 765 -36.47 21.28 25.04
CA ALA A 765 -37.35 20.81 26.10
C ALA A 765 -36.78 21.22 27.47
N ALA A 766 -37.66 21.36 28.46
CA ALA A 766 -37.27 21.34 29.87
C ALA A 766 -37.44 19.92 30.43
N ASN A 767 -36.73 19.65 31.54
CA ASN A 767 -36.93 18.47 32.39
C ASN A 767 -37.98 18.77 33.47
#